data_AF-E6TPD3-F1
#
_entry.id   AF-E6TPD3-F1
#
_cell.length_a   1.000
_cell.length_b   1.000
_cell.length_c   1.000
_cell.angle_alpha   90.00
_cell.angle_beta   90.00
_cell.angle_gamma   90.00
#
_symmetry.space_group_name_H-M   'P 1'
#
loop_
_entity.id
_entity.type
_entity.pdbx_description
1 polymer ?
#
loop_
_entity_poly.entity_id
_entity_poly.type
_entity_poly.pdbx_seq_one_letter_code
_entity_poly.pdbx_strand_id
1 'polypeptide(L)'
;MASADDSESTGSGSVTTSKTEARVSAKPAPARSDAPDGVGDENSTSDESADVSSSPLTRIRGRDGDDTQREPREAVADRDAPEDVEEVVEEVVPDPSPAPPAAAPMADAPRHRYDAAAQNAVVFTDEPTLFDQVVVGSLYVMRAVSTALGIDLYGVIGKILENDDPPWFVRAGLDVRRTEYPSSGEKPWDVWEFRPPNPTGKTVIAVHGGGFIVEPLVTHWLDYAQMARQTGATVLVPMYPLATTPAGTAVTAVPVMAQFIADQIASRGAHNVSIYADSAGPSLAMAAVRELILTGRPVPASLVLLSFAPDASLSNPAICDVRDPIIDVRTLDFYTRENHWSDGLDPQDPLLSPLFFEDAVFAALPPSTIYVGELEYALPDTLLLHEKWSAAGGVVSTVVGVGQFHDWALGGLPVNSQAPKVRPAVYRQLGLNDVASGPDTITTGPPTYSDRLVADILRTLRWLNETTGITILSGLAGASIITDPPPLLMHGLTVTEREFNGWTVWEIAAPRRSGEYVVALHGGGFESEANILHWSDYAQMARDTAATVLVPIYPLAPPKNTGTAATLVPPMADYVSQLIAEHGVDNVSLYGDSSGGSYAVLVVRELLRRCAIEVACVPSQAGPSRMVLISPALHLTLRGPEVDAIDDPILPRHAPGEGPRFNGDWSLDDPRVNPIAGDNLSGLPPTTVYIGTQEKLYPGAIAFRDKVLAQDPAADLTVVIGDGQLHGWALGGIVVNSQAQIWRPNVYRQLGLLPTNSARYVTLTVA
;
A
#
# COMPACT_ATOMS: atom_id res chain seq x y z
N MET A 1 -56.43 24.69 57.24
CA MET A 1 -57.26 23.49 56.95
C MET A 1 -56.27 22.50 56.36
N ALA A 2 -55.72 21.53 57.11
CA ALA A 2 -56.36 20.42 57.85
C ALA A 2 -57.01 19.42 56.89
N SER A 3 -56.72 18.10 56.92
CA SER A 3 -55.85 17.24 57.78
C SER A 3 -55.03 16.28 56.86
N ALA A 4 -53.89 15.65 57.21
CA ALA A 4 -53.51 14.88 58.42
C ALA A 4 -54.34 13.57 58.56
N ASP A 5 -53.86 12.42 59.08
CA ASP A 5 -52.65 12.02 59.85
C ASP A 5 -52.33 10.52 59.54
N ASP A 6 -51.24 9.82 59.91
CA ASP A 6 -49.77 10.05 60.05
C ASP A 6 -49.05 8.70 60.43
N SER A 7 -47.71 8.53 60.30
CA SER A 7 -46.83 7.71 61.22
C SER A 7 -45.39 7.38 60.73
N GLU A 8 -44.45 7.30 61.68
CA GLU A 8 -43.02 6.95 61.51
C GLU A 8 -42.67 5.48 61.87
N SER A 9 -41.48 4.97 61.49
CA SER A 9 -40.43 4.60 62.49
C SER A 9 -39.16 3.95 61.91
N THR A 10 -38.10 4.01 62.72
CA THR A 10 -36.70 3.61 62.51
C THR A 10 -36.43 2.10 62.35
N GLY A 11 -35.35 1.72 61.65
CA GLY A 11 -34.75 0.38 61.73
C GLY A 11 -33.33 0.30 61.17
N SER A 12 -32.35 -0.14 61.96
CA SER A 12 -30.92 -0.26 61.60
C SER A 12 -30.46 -1.71 61.46
N GLY A 13 -29.36 -1.96 60.71
CA GLY A 13 -28.64 -3.24 60.79
C GLY A 13 -27.87 -3.66 59.54
N SER A 14 -26.54 -3.58 59.60
CA SER A 14 -25.61 -4.25 58.67
C SER A 14 -25.18 -5.62 59.19
N VAL A 15 -24.74 -6.55 58.33
CA VAL A 15 -23.52 -7.37 58.57
C VAL A 15 -23.07 -8.13 57.30
N THR A 16 -21.77 -8.40 57.22
CA THR A 16 -21.03 -9.07 56.13
C THR A 16 -20.96 -10.61 56.26
N THR A 17 -20.58 -11.31 55.17
CA THR A 17 -19.50 -12.34 55.02
C THR A 17 -19.88 -13.45 54.00
N SER A 18 -19.02 -14.40 53.61
CA SER A 18 -17.74 -14.33 52.83
C SER A 18 -17.13 -15.75 52.68
N LYS A 19 -16.55 -16.11 51.51
CA LYS A 19 -15.85 -17.40 51.21
C LYS A 19 -16.79 -18.63 51.15
N THR A 20 -16.48 -19.78 50.53
CA THR A 20 -15.19 -20.49 50.28
C THR A 20 -15.23 -21.37 49.01
N GLU A 21 -14.08 -21.91 48.57
CA GLU A 21 -13.86 -22.74 47.36
C GLU A 21 -14.17 -24.25 47.53
N ALA A 22 -14.32 -24.99 46.41
CA ALA A 22 -13.89 -26.40 46.27
C ALA A 22 -13.80 -26.86 44.78
N ARG A 23 -12.84 -27.74 44.45
CA ARG A 23 -12.71 -28.49 43.18
C ARG A 23 -12.97 -29.98 43.39
N VAL A 24 -13.61 -30.68 42.43
CA VAL A 24 -13.36 -32.10 42.05
C VAL A 24 -13.63 -32.26 40.54
N SER A 25 -13.05 -33.26 39.88
CA SER A 25 -13.15 -33.54 38.43
C SER A 25 -13.59 -34.98 38.14
N ALA A 26 -14.34 -35.22 37.06
CA ALA A 26 -14.57 -36.55 36.47
C ALA A 26 -15.00 -36.49 34.98
N LYS A 27 -14.60 -37.51 34.20
CA LYS A 27 -15.09 -37.87 32.86
C LYS A 27 -15.69 -39.30 32.97
N PRO A 28 -16.67 -39.72 32.15
CA PRO A 28 -16.33 -40.42 30.90
C PRO A 28 -17.41 -40.34 29.77
N ALA A 29 -17.26 -41.16 28.73
CA ALA A 29 -18.19 -41.51 27.64
C ALA A 29 -17.92 -42.99 27.23
N PRO A 30 -18.50 -43.62 26.16
CA PRO A 30 -19.64 -43.32 25.27
C PRO A 30 -20.64 -44.51 25.15
N ALA A 31 -21.55 -44.55 24.15
CA ALA A 31 -22.43 -45.72 23.84
C ALA A 31 -22.88 -45.85 22.35
N ARG A 32 -23.53 -46.98 21.97
CA ARG A 32 -23.99 -47.44 20.62
C ARG A 32 -25.18 -48.45 20.72
N SER A 33 -25.91 -48.87 19.67
CA SER A 33 -25.90 -48.45 18.24
C SER A 33 -27.28 -47.95 17.72
N ASP A 34 -28.15 -48.55 16.88
CA ASP A 34 -28.37 -49.85 16.17
C ASP A 34 -29.14 -49.58 14.83
N ALA A 35 -29.37 -50.61 14.00
CA ALA A 35 -30.11 -50.62 12.70
C ALA A 35 -30.51 -52.09 12.35
N PRO A 36 -31.10 -52.46 11.18
CA PRO A 36 -31.79 -51.72 10.09
C PRO A 36 -33.21 -52.32 9.79
N ASP A 37 -33.85 -51.98 8.64
CA ASP A 37 -34.47 -52.93 7.65
C ASP A 37 -35.41 -52.26 6.62
N GLY A 38 -35.56 -52.86 5.43
CA GLY A 38 -36.56 -52.51 4.39
C GLY A 38 -36.13 -52.77 2.93
N VAL A 39 -36.89 -53.56 2.16
CA VAL A 39 -36.56 -54.03 0.79
C VAL A 39 -37.82 -54.12 -0.11
N GLY A 40 -37.65 -53.92 -1.43
CA GLY A 40 -38.63 -54.22 -2.51
C GLY A 40 -38.97 -53.00 -3.40
N ASP A 41 -39.22 -53.10 -4.72
CA ASP A 41 -39.19 -54.27 -5.63
C ASP A 41 -38.95 -53.86 -7.11
N GLU A 42 -38.50 -54.83 -7.92
CA GLU A 42 -38.62 -55.07 -9.39
C GLU A 42 -38.58 -53.92 -10.45
N ASN A 43 -37.71 -53.97 -11.50
CA ASN A 43 -37.76 -54.73 -12.78
C ASN A 43 -38.75 -54.10 -13.83
N SER A 44 -38.56 -54.08 -15.18
CA SER A 44 -37.62 -54.75 -16.11
C SER A 44 -37.50 -54.04 -17.49
N THR A 45 -36.40 -54.29 -18.24
CA THR A 45 -36.26 -54.29 -19.73
C THR A 45 -36.50 -52.96 -20.52
N SER A 46 -35.99 -52.74 -21.76
CA SER A 46 -35.38 -53.63 -22.78
C SER A 46 -34.29 -52.96 -23.65
N ASP A 47 -33.30 -53.73 -24.11
CA ASP A 47 -32.45 -53.42 -25.27
C ASP A 47 -33.16 -53.70 -26.62
N GLU A 48 -32.73 -53.06 -27.72
CA GLU A 48 -32.19 -53.74 -28.92
C GLU A 48 -31.60 -52.77 -29.96
N SER A 49 -30.99 -53.28 -31.04
CA SER A 49 -30.19 -52.50 -32.00
C SER A 49 -30.27 -53.01 -33.46
N ALA A 50 -29.66 -52.26 -34.41
CA ALA A 50 -29.25 -52.62 -35.78
C ALA A 50 -30.13 -52.23 -37.02
N ASP A 51 -29.67 -51.19 -37.72
CA ASP A 51 -29.19 -51.20 -39.13
C ASP A 51 -30.17 -51.17 -40.37
N VAL A 52 -29.58 -50.85 -41.55
CA VAL A 52 -30.00 -51.06 -42.97
C VAL A 52 -30.73 -49.94 -43.77
N SER A 53 -29.93 -48.96 -44.23
CA SER A 53 -29.79 -48.47 -45.63
C SER A 53 -30.87 -47.67 -46.45
N SER A 54 -30.34 -46.67 -47.20
CA SER A 54 -30.63 -46.28 -48.61
C SER A 54 -31.66 -45.18 -49.03
N SER A 55 -31.08 -44.06 -49.51
CA SER A 55 -31.35 -43.20 -50.70
C SER A 55 -32.66 -43.31 -51.53
N PRO A 56 -33.21 -42.18 -52.09
CA PRO A 56 -32.60 -41.40 -53.20
C PRO A 56 -32.60 -39.85 -53.00
N LEU A 57 -31.70 -39.01 -53.55
CA LEU A 57 -31.06 -38.86 -54.88
C LEU A 57 -31.88 -38.03 -55.89
N THR A 58 -31.47 -36.78 -56.16
CA THR A 58 -31.71 -36.02 -57.43
C THR A 58 -30.52 -35.05 -57.67
N ARG A 59 -30.14 -34.78 -58.92
CA ARG A 59 -28.81 -34.24 -59.28
C ARG A 59 -28.77 -33.54 -60.66
N ILE A 60 -28.36 -32.27 -60.72
CA ILE A 60 -27.99 -31.51 -61.95
C ILE A 60 -26.80 -30.60 -61.57
N ARG A 61 -25.54 -30.93 -61.96
CA ARG A 61 -24.77 -30.46 -63.14
C ARG A 61 -24.64 -28.92 -63.25
N GLY A 62 -23.45 -28.29 -63.31
CA GLY A 62 -22.05 -28.76 -63.17
C GLY A 62 -21.09 -28.28 -64.28
N ARG A 63 -19.77 -28.46 -64.08
CA ARG A 63 -18.63 -28.18 -65.02
C ARG A 63 -18.30 -26.69 -65.22
N ASP A 64 -17.07 -26.25 -65.53
CA ASP A 64 -15.65 -26.68 -65.33
C ASP A 64 -14.90 -25.33 -65.01
N GLY A 65 -13.73 -25.16 -64.38
CA GLY A 65 -12.46 -25.89 -64.41
C GLY A 65 -11.43 -25.14 -65.30
N ASP A 66 -10.40 -24.49 -64.72
CA ASP A 66 -8.99 -24.56 -65.18
C ASP A 66 -7.99 -23.87 -64.18
N ASP A 67 -6.70 -24.15 -64.34
CA ASP A 67 -5.54 -23.73 -63.52
C ASP A 67 -4.85 -22.42 -64.01
N THR A 68 -4.02 -21.79 -63.15
CA THR A 68 -2.61 -21.40 -63.48
C THR A 68 -1.84 -20.78 -62.29
N GLN A 69 -0.50 -20.77 -62.34
CA GLN A 69 0.41 -20.39 -61.24
C GLN A 69 1.41 -19.24 -61.61
N ARG A 70 2.14 -18.75 -60.57
CA ARG A 70 3.50 -18.11 -60.58
C ARG A 70 3.65 -16.61 -60.92
N GLU A 71 4.01 -15.81 -59.90
CA GLU A 71 5.39 -15.32 -59.57
C GLU A 71 6.40 -14.90 -60.69
N PRO A 72 7.45 -14.08 -60.39
CA PRO A 72 7.56 -12.92 -59.45
C PRO A 72 8.59 -11.80 -59.88
N ARG A 73 8.88 -10.84 -58.96
CA ARG A 73 10.17 -10.11 -58.69
C ARG A 73 10.74 -8.95 -59.57
N GLU A 74 11.30 -7.97 -58.83
CA GLU A 74 12.54 -7.14 -59.06
C GLU A 74 12.62 -6.09 -60.21
N ALA A 75 13.46 -5.02 -60.20
CA ALA A 75 14.09 -4.17 -59.15
C ALA A 75 14.90 -2.96 -59.77
N VAL A 76 15.51 -2.08 -58.93
CA VAL A 76 16.71 -1.20 -59.16
C VAL A 76 16.60 0.21 -59.81
N ALA A 77 16.93 1.26 -59.01
CA ALA A 77 17.76 2.50 -59.19
C ALA A 77 17.68 3.40 -60.48
N ASP A 78 18.34 4.58 -60.62
CA ASP A 78 19.31 5.33 -59.77
C ASP A 78 19.24 6.89 -59.96
N ARG A 79 20.20 7.65 -59.39
CA ARG A 79 20.31 9.14 -59.24
C ARG A 79 20.29 10.00 -60.52
N ASP A 80 20.06 11.33 -60.35
CA ASP A 80 21.13 12.36 -60.43
C ASP A 80 20.67 13.79 -60.02
N ALA A 81 21.63 14.68 -59.71
CA ALA A 81 21.46 16.12 -59.41
C ALA A 81 22.75 16.90 -59.80
N PRO A 82 22.71 18.21 -60.12
CA PRO A 82 23.22 19.22 -59.16
C PRO A 82 22.63 20.67 -59.29
N GLU A 83 23.05 21.56 -58.37
CA GLU A 83 23.42 23.01 -58.53
C GLU A 83 22.58 24.01 -59.38
N ASP A 84 22.41 25.29 -59.03
CA ASP A 84 22.55 26.02 -57.75
C ASP A 84 21.90 27.44 -57.81
N VAL A 85 21.65 28.07 -56.64
CA VAL A 85 21.44 29.52 -56.31
C VAL A 85 20.83 30.51 -57.33
N GLU A 86 19.67 31.13 -56.99
CA GLU A 86 19.50 32.60 -56.80
C GLU A 86 18.18 32.94 -56.04
N GLU A 87 18.03 34.16 -55.50
CA GLU A 87 17.02 34.57 -54.49
C GLU A 87 16.23 35.84 -54.91
N VAL A 88 15.16 36.20 -54.15
CA VAL A 88 14.55 37.55 -53.94
C VAL A 88 13.15 37.85 -54.55
N VAL A 89 12.11 37.64 -53.70
CA VAL A 89 10.97 38.55 -53.35
C VAL A 89 9.73 38.80 -54.27
N GLU A 90 8.53 38.58 -53.67
CA GLU A 90 7.13 39.10 -53.92
C GLU A 90 6.49 38.94 -55.33
N GLU A 91 5.16 38.96 -55.55
CA GLU A 91 3.97 39.50 -54.82
C GLU A 91 2.68 38.62 -55.01
N VAL A 92 1.52 39.00 -54.46
CA VAL A 92 0.20 38.25 -54.44
C VAL A 92 -0.71 38.51 -55.68
N VAL A 93 -1.90 37.93 -55.94
CA VAL A 93 -3.06 37.25 -55.23
C VAL A 93 -3.76 36.26 -56.26
N PRO A 94 -4.96 35.61 -56.12
CA PRO A 94 -6.10 35.67 -55.16
C PRO A 94 -6.66 34.28 -54.69
N ASP A 95 -8.00 34.14 -54.48
CA ASP A 95 -8.78 32.93 -54.09
C ASP A 95 -9.79 32.51 -55.21
N PRO A 96 -10.29 31.25 -55.24
CA PRO A 96 -11.73 31.06 -54.96
C PRO A 96 -12.14 29.79 -54.17
N SER A 97 -12.92 30.02 -53.12
CA SER A 97 -13.68 29.07 -52.28
C SER A 97 -14.92 28.41 -52.97
N PRO A 98 -15.59 27.39 -52.37
CA PRO A 98 -15.13 26.30 -51.49
C PRO A 98 -15.68 24.88 -51.86
N ALA A 99 -15.22 23.84 -51.15
CA ALA A 99 -15.78 22.47 -51.15
C ALA A 99 -15.89 21.92 -49.69
N PRO A 100 -16.49 20.75 -49.41
CA PRO A 100 -17.10 20.45 -48.10
C PRO A 100 -16.10 20.23 -46.94
N PRO A 101 -16.53 20.40 -45.69
CA PRO A 101 -15.65 20.33 -44.52
C PRO A 101 -15.13 18.91 -44.28
N ALA A 102 -13.80 18.76 -44.34
CA ALA A 102 -13.11 17.58 -43.82
C ALA A 102 -13.08 17.61 -42.28
N ALA A 103 -12.95 16.44 -41.65
CA ALA A 103 -12.84 16.33 -40.20
C ALA A 103 -11.56 17.00 -39.68
N ALA A 104 -11.66 17.66 -38.53
CA ALA A 104 -10.51 18.31 -37.90
C ALA A 104 -9.46 17.27 -37.45
N PRO A 105 -8.15 17.59 -37.51
CA PRO A 105 -7.12 16.71 -36.98
C PRO A 105 -7.28 16.55 -35.46
N MET A 106 -6.98 15.35 -34.94
CA MET A 106 -6.94 15.11 -33.50
C MET A 106 -5.84 15.97 -32.87
N ALA A 107 -6.18 16.64 -31.76
CA ALA A 107 -5.22 17.44 -31.01
C ALA A 107 -4.14 16.55 -30.35
N ASP A 108 -2.91 17.07 -30.22
CA ASP A 108 -1.80 16.40 -29.54
C ASP A 108 -2.20 16.01 -28.10
N ALA A 109 -2.06 14.72 -27.79
CA ALA A 109 -2.11 14.25 -26.40
C ALA A 109 -0.84 14.74 -25.65
N PRO A 110 -0.94 15.11 -24.37
CA PRO A 110 0.18 15.66 -23.63
C PRO A 110 1.30 14.62 -23.46
N ARG A 111 2.43 14.84 -24.15
CA ARG A 111 3.65 14.06 -23.94
C ARG A 111 4.20 14.38 -22.55
N HIS A 112 3.90 13.52 -21.57
CA HIS A 112 4.46 13.59 -20.22
C HIS A 112 5.99 13.63 -20.30
N ARG A 113 6.60 14.65 -19.68
CA ARG A 113 8.05 14.66 -19.44
C ARG A 113 8.38 13.67 -18.33
N TYR A 114 8.65 12.43 -18.71
CA TYR A 114 9.45 11.53 -17.89
C TYR A 114 10.90 12.04 -17.91
N ASP A 115 11.54 12.12 -16.74
CA ASP A 115 12.95 12.53 -16.65
C ASP A 115 13.87 11.44 -17.22
N ALA A 116 14.38 11.69 -18.43
CA ALA A 116 15.26 10.76 -19.16
C ALA A 116 16.57 10.42 -18.41
N ALA A 117 16.91 11.16 -17.35
CA ALA A 117 18.10 10.92 -16.52
C ALA A 117 17.94 9.78 -15.50
N ALA A 118 16.75 9.18 -15.37
CA ALA A 118 16.47 8.06 -14.45
C ALA A 118 16.09 6.74 -15.17
N GLN A 119 16.12 6.73 -16.50
CA GLN A 119 15.96 5.53 -17.32
C GLN A 119 17.31 4.80 -17.42
N ASN A 120 17.28 3.46 -17.57
CA ASN A 120 18.48 2.63 -17.80
C ASN A 120 19.50 2.62 -16.65
N ALA A 121 19.03 2.89 -15.43
CA ALA A 121 19.81 2.83 -14.20
C ALA A 121 19.80 1.44 -13.54
N VAL A 122 20.95 1.05 -12.98
CA VAL A 122 21.06 0.02 -11.94
C VAL A 122 21.11 0.73 -10.58
N VAL A 123 20.23 0.36 -9.66
CA VAL A 123 20.05 0.99 -8.34
C VAL A 123 20.14 -0.07 -7.26
N PHE A 124 20.74 0.25 -6.13
CA PHE A 124 20.90 -0.64 -4.98
C PHE A 124 19.97 -0.22 -3.84
N THR A 125 19.44 -1.16 -3.06
CA THR A 125 18.66 -0.88 -1.84
C THR A 125 19.55 -0.39 -0.68
N ASP A 126 18.92 0.02 0.43
CA ASP A 126 19.64 0.12 1.71
C ASP A 126 20.30 -1.23 2.08
N GLU A 127 21.34 -1.20 2.92
CA GLU A 127 21.99 -2.40 3.46
C GLU A 127 21.02 -3.33 4.22
N PRO A 128 21.31 -4.65 4.29
CA PRO A 128 20.48 -5.63 4.99
C PRO A 128 20.47 -5.36 6.50
N THR A 129 19.27 -5.26 7.07
CA THR A 129 19.08 -5.11 8.52
C THR A 129 19.52 -6.38 9.27
N LEU A 130 19.66 -6.29 10.60
CA LEU A 130 19.92 -7.48 11.43
C LEU A 130 18.84 -8.57 11.25
N PHE A 131 17.59 -8.20 10.95
CA PHE A 131 16.54 -9.16 10.62
C PHE A 131 16.85 -9.90 9.32
N ASP A 132 17.20 -9.17 8.25
CA ASP A 132 17.54 -9.74 6.95
C ASP A 132 18.77 -10.66 7.05
N GLN A 133 19.80 -10.23 7.80
CA GLN A 133 21.00 -11.03 8.08
C GLN A 133 20.69 -12.32 8.85
N VAL A 134 19.73 -12.29 9.78
CA VAL A 134 19.27 -13.49 10.51
C VAL A 134 18.45 -14.41 9.61
N VAL A 135 17.59 -13.87 8.74
CA VAL A 135 16.82 -14.65 7.76
C VAL A 135 17.76 -15.35 6.78
N VAL A 136 18.67 -14.60 6.12
CA VAL A 136 19.69 -15.13 5.22
C VAL A 136 20.59 -16.15 5.91
N GLY A 137 21.03 -15.87 7.14
CA GLY A 137 21.77 -16.84 7.96
C GLY A 137 21.01 -18.14 8.22
N SER A 138 19.70 -18.06 8.46
CA SER A 138 18.84 -19.24 8.64
C SER A 138 18.64 -20.03 7.34
N LEU A 139 18.53 -19.36 6.19
CA LEU A 139 18.43 -19.99 4.87
C LEU A 139 19.71 -20.77 4.55
N TYR A 140 20.90 -20.19 4.78
CA TYR A 140 22.18 -20.91 4.62
C TYR A 140 22.29 -22.13 5.56
N VAL A 141 21.79 -22.06 6.79
CA VAL A 141 21.75 -23.22 7.70
C VAL A 141 20.79 -24.29 7.19
N MET A 142 19.60 -23.93 6.72
CA MET A 142 18.64 -24.88 6.15
C MET A 142 19.18 -25.54 4.86
N ARG A 143 19.84 -24.77 3.99
CA ARG A 143 20.55 -25.29 2.80
C ARG A 143 21.67 -26.26 3.20
N ALA A 144 22.51 -25.90 4.17
CA ALA A 144 23.58 -26.80 4.65
C ALA A 144 23.05 -28.12 5.23
N VAL A 145 21.90 -28.08 5.93
CA VAL A 145 21.20 -29.29 6.41
C VAL A 145 20.61 -30.10 5.24
N SER A 146 19.95 -29.44 4.28
CA SER A 146 19.40 -30.06 3.07
C SER A 146 20.49 -30.81 2.27
N THR A 147 21.62 -30.15 1.98
CA THR A 147 22.76 -30.76 1.30
C THR A 147 23.37 -31.92 2.10
N ALA A 148 23.48 -31.80 3.43
CA ALA A 148 24.03 -32.85 4.28
C ALA A 148 23.12 -34.09 4.42
N LEU A 149 21.80 -33.93 4.22
CA LEU A 149 20.83 -35.02 4.24
C LEU A 149 20.56 -35.61 2.85
N GLY A 150 20.93 -34.92 1.77
CA GLY A 150 20.63 -35.34 0.39
C GLY A 150 19.14 -35.23 0.03
N ILE A 151 18.43 -34.28 0.65
CA ILE A 151 16.99 -34.05 0.45
C ILE A 151 16.80 -32.57 0.16
N ASP A 152 16.22 -32.23 -1.00
CA ASP A 152 15.76 -30.87 -1.27
C ASP A 152 14.61 -30.51 -0.31
N LEU A 153 14.94 -29.70 0.70
CA LEU A 153 13.99 -29.27 1.70
C LEU A 153 13.10 -28.11 1.18
N TYR A 154 13.58 -27.34 0.20
CA TYR A 154 12.86 -26.20 -0.36
C TYR A 154 11.78 -26.65 -1.34
N GLY A 155 12.09 -27.57 -2.27
CA GLY A 155 11.08 -28.17 -3.15
C GLY A 155 10.02 -28.97 -2.39
N VAL A 156 10.40 -29.66 -1.31
CA VAL A 156 9.45 -30.35 -0.43
C VAL A 156 8.55 -29.38 0.33
N ILE A 157 9.09 -28.28 0.87
CA ILE A 157 8.27 -27.23 1.52
C ILE A 157 7.38 -26.50 0.50
N GLY A 158 7.89 -26.24 -0.71
CA GLY A 158 7.12 -25.68 -1.84
C GLY A 158 5.89 -26.52 -2.15
N LYS A 159 6.04 -27.82 -2.38
CA LYS A 159 4.93 -28.76 -2.63
C LYS A 159 4.01 -29.03 -1.43
N ILE A 160 4.30 -28.45 -0.26
CA ILE A 160 3.43 -28.44 0.93
C ILE A 160 2.67 -27.09 1.06
N LEU A 161 3.11 -26.04 0.34
CA LEU A 161 2.58 -24.68 0.40
C LEU A 161 1.98 -24.17 -0.94
N GLU A 162 2.10 -24.96 -2.01
CA GLU A 162 1.46 -24.72 -3.31
C GLU A 162 -0.08 -24.86 -3.24
N ASN A 163 -0.79 -24.16 -4.12
CA ASN A 163 -2.25 -24.18 -4.18
C ASN A 163 -2.75 -23.73 -5.55
N ASP A 164 -3.53 -24.57 -6.24
CA ASP A 164 -4.25 -24.24 -7.48
C ASP A 164 -5.40 -23.22 -7.25
N ASP A 165 -5.97 -23.24 -6.04
CA ASP A 165 -7.15 -22.46 -5.64
C ASP A 165 -6.74 -21.41 -4.56
N PRO A 166 -6.92 -20.09 -4.80
CA PRO A 166 -6.47 -19.07 -3.86
C PRO A 166 -7.17 -19.21 -2.50
N PRO A 167 -6.46 -19.28 -1.36
CA PRO A 167 -7.07 -19.56 -0.07
C PRO A 167 -8.21 -18.59 0.30
N TRP A 168 -9.27 -19.08 0.94
CA TRP A 168 -10.50 -18.30 1.20
C TRP A 168 -10.24 -16.93 1.85
N PHE A 169 -9.24 -16.83 2.72
CA PHE A 169 -8.88 -15.58 3.41
C PHE A 169 -8.27 -14.53 2.47
N VAL A 170 -7.56 -14.93 1.40
CA VAL A 170 -7.05 -13.96 0.42
C VAL A 170 -8.17 -13.39 -0.46
N ARG A 171 -9.35 -14.02 -0.50
CA ARG A 171 -10.51 -13.54 -1.28
C ARG A 171 -11.31 -12.42 -0.58
N ALA A 172 -11.04 -12.13 0.70
CA ALA A 172 -11.83 -11.17 1.48
C ALA A 172 -11.78 -9.74 0.91
N GLY A 173 -12.94 -9.14 0.66
CA GLY A 173 -13.07 -7.79 0.09
C GLY A 173 -12.81 -7.68 -1.43
N LEU A 174 -12.70 -8.82 -2.13
CA LEU A 174 -12.51 -8.89 -3.58
C LEU A 174 -13.58 -9.80 -4.20
N ASP A 175 -14.00 -9.47 -5.42
CA ASP A 175 -14.75 -10.36 -6.31
C ASP A 175 -13.74 -11.30 -7.00
N VAL A 176 -13.50 -12.46 -6.38
CA VAL A 176 -12.52 -13.45 -6.87
C VAL A 176 -13.20 -14.55 -7.64
N ARG A 177 -12.84 -14.71 -8.92
CA ARG A 177 -13.48 -15.63 -9.87
C ARG A 177 -12.46 -16.51 -10.58
N ARG A 178 -12.86 -17.73 -10.91
CA ARG A 178 -12.16 -18.64 -11.82
C ARG A 178 -12.89 -18.65 -13.16
N THR A 179 -12.14 -18.49 -14.24
CA THR A 179 -12.63 -18.53 -15.63
C THR A 179 -11.74 -19.45 -16.45
N GLU A 180 -12.23 -19.97 -17.57
CA GLU A 180 -11.44 -20.79 -18.49
C GLU A 180 -11.03 -19.96 -19.72
N TYR A 181 -9.77 -20.02 -20.11
CA TYR A 181 -9.23 -19.44 -21.33
C TYR A 181 -8.82 -20.53 -22.32
N PRO A 182 -9.26 -20.49 -23.60
CA PRO A 182 -9.03 -21.56 -24.55
C PRO A 182 -7.56 -21.65 -25.01
N SER A 183 -6.97 -22.83 -24.85
CA SER A 183 -5.67 -23.20 -25.43
C SER A 183 -5.86 -23.96 -26.74
N SER A 184 -4.89 -23.90 -27.65
CA SER A 184 -5.00 -24.48 -28.99
C SER A 184 -4.68 -25.98 -29.02
N GLY A 185 -5.63 -26.81 -28.57
CA GLY A 185 -5.58 -28.28 -28.69
C GLY A 185 -5.43 -29.05 -27.38
N GLU A 186 -5.44 -28.36 -26.23
CA GLU A 186 -5.20 -28.94 -24.91
C GLU A 186 -6.38 -28.63 -23.94
N LYS A 187 -6.19 -28.89 -22.64
CA LYS A 187 -7.12 -28.40 -21.60
C LYS A 187 -7.06 -26.85 -21.59
N PRO A 188 -8.21 -26.14 -21.51
CA PRO A 188 -8.19 -24.70 -21.28
C PRO A 188 -7.44 -24.35 -20.00
N TRP A 189 -6.82 -23.17 -20.00
CA TRP A 189 -6.12 -22.64 -18.84
C TRP A 189 -7.15 -22.07 -17.86
N ASP A 190 -7.02 -22.43 -16.59
CA ASP A 190 -7.76 -21.75 -15.54
C ASP A 190 -7.17 -20.34 -15.34
N VAL A 191 -8.01 -19.32 -15.20
CA VAL A 191 -7.59 -17.93 -14.97
C VAL A 191 -8.33 -17.38 -13.76
N TRP A 192 -7.56 -17.05 -12.72
CA TRP A 192 -8.09 -16.39 -11.53
C TRP A 192 -8.12 -14.88 -11.70
N GLU A 193 -9.32 -14.30 -11.70
CA GLU A 193 -9.55 -12.85 -11.66
C GLU A 193 -9.75 -12.41 -10.20
N PHE A 194 -8.84 -11.59 -9.69
CA PHE A 194 -9.01 -10.82 -8.45
C PHE A 194 -9.48 -9.42 -8.81
N ARG A 195 -10.78 -9.15 -8.65
CA ARG A 195 -11.38 -7.86 -8.99
C ARG A 195 -11.79 -7.09 -7.72
N PRO A 196 -11.27 -5.88 -7.51
CA PRO A 196 -11.78 -5.03 -6.42
C PRO A 196 -13.18 -4.48 -6.75
N PRO A 197 -14.00 -4.09 -5.75
CA PRO A 197 -15.38 -3.67 -5.97
C PRO A 197 -15.52 -2.47 -6.93
N ASN A 198 -14.58 -1.53 -6.84
CA ASN A 198 -14.49 -0.34 -7.69
C ASN A 198 -13.17 -0.40 -8.48
N PRO A 199 -13.10 -1.11 -9.63
CA PRO A 199 -11.87 -1.28 -10.36
C PRO A 199 -11.49 -0.01 -11.14
N THR A 200 -10.20 0.35 -11.14
CA THR A 200 -9.63 1.52 -11.85
C THR A 200 -9.60 1.34 -13.37
N GLY A 201 -9.96 0.16 -13.88
CA GLY A 201 -9.78 -0.23 -15.28
C GLY A 201 -8.37 -0.73 -15.61
N LYS A 202 -7.38 -0.50 -14.73
CA LYS A 202 -6.06 -1.14 -14.83
C LYS A 202 -6.17 -2.65 -14.60
N THR A 203 -5.30 -3.40 -15.26
CA THR A 203 -5.24 -4.85 -15.20
C THR A 203 -3.79 -5.31 -15.20
N VAL A 204 -3.44 -6.17 -14.24
CA VAL A 204 -2.12 -6.80 -14.15
C VAL A 204 -2.28 -8.28 -14.50
N ILE A 205 -1.50 -8.77 -15.47
CA ILE A 205 -1.33 -10.20 -15.68
C ILE A 205 -0.18 -10.64 -14.77
N ALA A 206 -0.48 -11.54 -13.83
CA ALA A 206 0.46 -12.05 -12.84
C ALA A 206 0.91 -13.46 -13.22
N VAL A 207 2.19 -13.63 -13.57
CA VAL A 207 2.77 -14.91 -14.00
C VAL A 207 3.71 -15.42 -12.91
N HIS A 208 3.30 -16.47 -12.21
CA HIS A 208 3.98 -16.95 -11.01
C HIS A 208 5.34 -17.62 -11.28
N GLY A 209 6.12 -17.79 -10.21
CA GLY A 209 7.38 -18.53 -10.20
C GLY A 209 7.24 -20.04 -10.01
N GLY A 210 8.18 -20.64 -9.28
CA GLY A 210 8.19 -22.08 -8.99
C GLY A 210 8.91 -22.95 -10.02
N GLY A 211 9.81 -22.38 -10.84
CA GLY A 211 10.65 -23.14 -11.79
C GLY A 211 9.87 -23.98 -12.81
N PHE A 212 8.65 -23.53 -13.15
CA PHE A 212 7.65 -24.22 -13.98
C PHE A 212 7.12 -25.57 -13.44
N ILE A 213 7.46 -26.02 -12.22
CA ILE A 213 7.04 -27.33 -11.68
C ILE A 213 6.30 -27.28 -10.32
N VAL A 214 5.97 -26.08 -9.85
CA VAL A 214 5.24 -25.80 -8.60
C VAL A 214 4.12 -24.80 -8.89
N GLU A 215 2.95 -25.00 -8.28
CA GLU A 215 1.80 -24.08 -8.40
C GLU A 215 1.97 -22.82 -7.51
N PRO A 216 1.13 -21.78 -7.65
CA PRO A 216 1.25 -20.58 -6.83
C PRO A 216 1.19 -20.87 -5.33
N LEU A 217 2.33 -20.67 -4.67
CA LEU A 217 2.42 -20.65 -3.20
C LEU A 217 1.51 -19.57 -2.59
N VAL A 218 1.10 -19.77 -1.34
CA VAL A 218 0.29 -18.81 -0.55
C VAL A 218 0.83 -17.36 -0.54
N THR A 219 2.15 -17.15 -0.71
CA THR A 219 2.77 -15.83 -0.84
C THR A 219 2.31 -15.07 -2.09
N HIS A 220 2.28 -15.74 -3.25
CA HIS A 220 1.77 -15.16 -4.50
C HIS A 220 0.30 -14.76 -4.34
N TRP A 221 -0.53 -15.65 -3.79
CA TRP A 221 -1.96 -15.39 -3.55
C TRP A 221 -2.19 -14.21 -2.58
N LEU A 222 -1.30 -14.00 -1.61
CA LEU A 222 -1.32 -12.83 -0.74
C LEU A 222 -0.91 -11.55 -1.50
N ASP A 223 0.17 -11.57 -2.28
CA ASP A 223 0.67 -10.42 -3.05
C ASP A 223 -0.33 -9.97 -4.13
N TYR A 224 -0.86 -10.90 -4.91
CA TYR A 224 -1.85 -10.62 -5.97
C TYR A 224 -3.14 -10.03 -5.39
N ALA A 225 -3.63 -10.59 -4.28
CA ALA A 225 -4.80 -10.05 -3.60
C ALA A 225 -4.51 -8.73 -2.86
N GLN A 226 -3.27 -8.52 -2.38
CA GLN A 226 -2.86 -7.24 -1.80
C GLN A 226 -2.78 -6.15 -2.87
N MET A 227 -2.16 -6.44 -4.02
CA MET A 227 -2.09 -5.56 -5.17
C MET A 227 -3.48 -5.15 -5.67
N ALA A 228 -4.40 -6.11 -5.84
CA ALA A 228 -5.78 -5.81 -6.24
C ALA A 228 -6.51 -4.86 -5.26
N ARG A 229 -6.31 -5.05 -3.94
CA ARG A 229 -6.89 -4.16 -2.91
C ARG A 229 -6.25 -2.77 -2.88
N GLN A 230 -4.92 -2.70 -2.93
CA GLN A 230 -4.16 -1.46 -2.71
C GLN A 230 -4.10 -0.54 -3.95
N THR A 231 -4.36 -1.07 -5.14
CA THR A 231 -4.21 -0.33 -6.41
C THR A 231 -5.52 -0.16 -7.18
N GLY A 232 -6.59 -0.84 -6.76
CA GLY A 232 -7.86 -0.90 -7.50
C GLY A 232 -7.75 -1.61 -8.87
N ALA A 233 -6.60 -2.19 -9.22
CA ALA A 233 -6.43 -2.95 -10.46
C ALA A 233 -7.09 -4.33 -10.37
N THR A 234 -7.59 -4.84 -11.50
CA THR A 234 -7.88 -6.28 -11.64
C THR A 234 -6.57 -7.04 -11.77
N VAL A 235 -6.33 -8.07 -10.96
CA VAL A 235 -5.19 -8.99 -11.16
C VAL A 235 -5.69 -10.28 -11.80
N LEU A 236 -5.07 -10.70 -12.90
CA LEU A 236 -5.37 -11.92 -13.63
C LEU A 236 -4.21 -12.90 -13.48
N VAL A 237 -4.46 -14.08 -12.93
CA VAL A 237 -3.45 -15.14 -12.75
C VAL A 237 -3.79 -16.29 -13.71
N PRO A 238 -3.19 -16.34 -14.92
CA PRO A 238 -3.33 -17.48 -15.82
C PRO A 238 -2.51 -18.67 -15.31
N MET A 239 -3.21 -19.77 -15.00
CA MET A 239 -2.63 -21.04 -14.55
C MET A 239 -2.10 -21.79 -15.78
N TYR A 240 -0.86 -21.50 -16.16
CA TYR A 240 -0.17 -22.17 -17.26
C TYR A 240 0.16 -23.63 -16.89
N PRO A 241 0.26 -24.56 -17.87
CA PRO A 241 0.57 -25.95 -17.61
C PRO A 241 2.00 -26.10 -17.05
N LEU A 242 2.13 -26.79 -15.92
CA LEU A 242 3.43 -27.08 -15.31
C LEU A 242 4.24 -28.06 -16.17
N ALA A 243 5.56 -27.86 -16.20
CA ALA A 243 6.56 -28.64 -16.93
C ALA A 243 6.80 -30.06 -16.39
N THR A 244 5.91 -30.57 -15.55
CA THR A 244 5.74 -31.99 -15.18
C THR A 244 4.56 -32.65 -15.92
N THR A 245 3.73 -31.85 -16.61
CA THR A 245 2.59 -32.28 -17.42
C THR A 245 2.92 -32.15 -18.91
N PRO A 246 2.46 -33.03 -19.82
CA PRO A 246 2.86 -33.01 -21.25
C PRO A 246 2.57 -31.72 -22.04
N ALA A 247 1.79 -30.81 -21.45
CA ALA A 247 1.45 -29.50 -22.00
C ALA A 247 2.41 -28.38 -21.54
N GLY A 248 3.31 -28.65 -20.59
CA GLY A 248 4.10 -27.65 -19.87
C GLY A 248 5.45 -27.32 -20.50
N THR A 249 5.47 -27.02 -21.80
CA THR A 249 6.70 -26.64 -22.51
C THR A 249 6.68 -25.17 -22.92
N ALA A 250 7.84 -24.59 -23.18
CA ALA A 250 7.92 -23.26 -23.76
C ALA A 250 7.22 -23.18 -25.13
N VAL A 251 7.32 -24.23 -25.96
CA VAL A 251 6.73 -24.28 -27.31
C VAL A 251 5.19 -24.36 -27.32
N THR A 252 4.58 -24.88 -26.26
CA THR A 252 3.11 -24.90 -26.07
C THR A 252 2.61 -23.69 -25.28
N ALA A 253 3.31 -23.30 -24.21
CA ALA A 253 2.83 -22.28 -23.28
C ALA A 253 3.06 -20.84 -23.76
N VAL A 254 4.17 -20.54 -24.44
CA VAL A 254 4.48 -19.18 -24.89
C VAL A 254 3.43 -18.63 -25.88
N PRO A 255 2.98 -19.36 -26.93
CA PRO A 255 1.98 -18.85 -27.86
C PRO A 255 0.60 -18.63 -27.22
N VAL A 256 0.20 -19.49 -26.28
CA VAL A 256 -1.07 -19.32 -25.53
C VAL A 256 -0.99 -18.11 -24.60
N MET A 257 0.14 -17.89 -23.93
CA MET A 257 0.38 -16.69 -23.11
C MET A 257 0.40 -15.41 -23.97
N ALA A 258 1.05 -15.44 -25.14
CA ALA A 258 1.08 -14.31 -26.07
C ALA A 258 -0.32 -13.94 -26.55
N GLN A 259 -1.11 -14.94 -26.95
CA GLN A 259 -2.50 -14.75 -27.36
C GLN A 259 -3.38 -14.24 -26.21
N PHE A 260 -3.20 -14.74 -24.97
CA PHE A 260 -3.90 -14.25 -23.78
C PHE A 260 -3.58 -12.78 -23.48
N ILE A 261 -2.30 -12.39 -23.47
CA ILE A 261 -1.86 -11.00 -23.26
C ILE A 261 -2.49 -10.08 -24.32
N ALA A 262 -2.44 -10.48 -25.59
CA ALA A 262 -3.01 -9.69 -26.68
C ALA A 262 -4.55 -9.58 -26.62
N ASP A 263 -5.27 -10.59 -26.14
CA ASP A 263 -6.73 -10.51 -25.96
C ASP A 263 -7.12 -9.61 -24.77
N GLN A 264 -6.34 -9.59 -23.69
CA GLN A 264 -6.52 -8.59 -22.62
C GLN A 264 -6.23 -7.18 -23.15
N ILE A 265 -5.19 -7.00 -23.97
CA ILE A 265 -4.86 -5.71 -24.59
C ILE A 265 -5.95 -5.26 -25.58
N ALA A 266 -6.50 -6.16 -26.38
CA ALA A 266 -7.57 -5.87 -27.33
C ALA A 266 -8.89 -5.49 -26.63
N SER A 267 -9.18 -6.07 -25.47
CA SER A 267 -10.40 -5.81 -24.69
C SER A 267 -10.30 -4.63 -23.71
N ARG A 268 -9.10 -4.29 -23.23
CA ARG A 268 -8.88 -3.27 -22.17
C ARG A 268 -8.05 -2.06 -22.62
N GLY A 269 -7.37 -2.17 -23.76
CA GLY A 269 -6.40 -1.19 -24.27
C GLY A 269 -5.00 -1.39 -23.66
N ALA A 270 -3.96 -1.28 -24.50
CA ALA A 270 -2.57 -1.54 -24.10
C ALA A 270 -2.12 -0.74 -22.86
N HIS A 271 -2.52 0.53 -22.75
CA HIS A 271 -2.20 1.44 -21.64
C HIS A 271 -2.85 1.06 -20.29
N ASN A 272 -3.64 -0.01 -20.25
CA ASN A 272 -4.29 -0.53 -19.04
C ASN A 272 -3.87 -1.97 -18.69
N VAL A 273 -3.01 -2.62 -19.50
CA VAL A 273 -2.53 -3.98 -19.25
C VAL A 273 -1.03 -3.95 -18.97
N SER A 274 -0.62 -4.43 -17.81
CA SER A 274 0.79 -4.58 -17.40
C SER A 274 1.06 -6.02 -16.96
N ILE A 275 2.33 -6.44 -16.93
CA ILE A 275 2.71 -7.78 -16.46
C ILE A 275 3.57 -7.68 -15.20
N TYR A 276 3.22 -8.48 -14.20
CA TYR A 276 4.01 -8.74 -13.00
C TYR A 276 4.41 -10.22 -13.01
N ALA A 277 5.69 -10.54 -12.81
CA ALA A 277 6.13 -11.93 -12.83
C ALA A 277 7.36 -12.15 -11.95
N ASP A 278 7.42 -13.33 -11.32
CA ASP A 278 8.48 -13.72 -10.39
C ASP A 278 9.16 -15.05 -10.77
N SER A 279 10.39 -15.25 -10.31
CA SER A 279 11.17 -16.49 -10.42
C SER A 279 11.31 -17.05 -11.85
N ALA A 280 10.34 -17.84 -12.32
CA ALA A 280 10.31 -18.47 -13.64
C ALA A 280 9.34 -17.75 -14.60
N GLY A 281 8.31 -17.09 -14.07
CA GLY A 281 7.30 -16.37 -14.83
C GLY A 281 7.86 -15.32 -15.80
N PRO A 282 8.92 -14.55 -15.46
CA PRO A 282 9.53 -13.60 -16.37
C PRO A 282 10.00 -14.19 -17.70
N SER A 283 10.55 -15.40 -17.74
CA SER A 283 11.01 -15.99 -19.00
C SER A 283 9.84 -16.31 -19.94
N LEU A 284 8.75 -16.88 -19.41
CA LEU A 284 7.49 -17.08 -20.14
C LEU A 284 6.86 -15.73 -20.58
N ALA A 285 6.78 -14.76 -19.66
CA ALA A 285 6.21 -13.44 -19.94
C ALA A 285 7.00 -12.68 -21.01
N MET A 286 8.33 -12.64 -20.92
CA MET A 286 9.19 -11.98 -21.91
C MET A 286 9.13 -12.69 -23.26
N ALA A 287 9.17 -14.03 -23.30
CA ALA A 287 9.06 -14.79 -24.55
C ALA A 287 7.72 -14.54 -25.26
N ALA A 288 6.62 -14.46 -24.48
CA ALA A 288 5.29 -14.14 -25.00
C ALA A 288 5.20 -12.70 -25.55
N VAL A 289 5.79 -11.72 -24.86
CA VAL A 289 5.85 -10.33 -25.36
C VAL A 289 6.78 -10.21 -26.59
N ARG A 290 7.86 -11.00 -26.67
CA ARG A 290 8.69 -11.12 -27.87
C ARG A 290 7.90 -11.64 -29.07
N GLU A 291 7.03 -12.64 -28.89
CA GLU A 291 6.14 -13.11 -29.96
C GLU A 291 5.19 -11.99 -30.45
N LEU A 292 4.64 -11.19 -29.54
CA LEU A 292 3.82 -10.02 -29.92
C LEU A 292 4.62 -8.98 -30.71
N ILE A 293 5.86 -8.69 -30.32
CA ILE A 293 6.77 -7.78 -31.06
C ILE A 293 7.06 -8.31 -32.46
N LEU A 294 7.47 -9.59 -32.57
CA LEU A 294 7.81 -10.22 -33.86
C LEU A 294 6.61 -10.36 -34.80
N THR A 295 5.39 -10.44 -34.26
CA THR A 295 4.14 -10.45 -35.03
C THR A 295 3.54 -9.05 -35.26
N GLY A 296 4.19 -7.98 -34.80
CA GLY A 296 3.73 -6.60 -34.96
C GLY A 296 2.46 -6.25 -34.17
N ARG A 297 2.16 -7.00 -33.11
CA ARG A 297 0.99 -6.83 -32.24
C ARG A 297 1.29 -5.84 -31.12
N PRO A 298 0.28 -5.13 -30.57
CA PRO A 298 0.46 -4.26 -29.41
C PRO A 298 0.98 -5.01 -28.18
N VAL A 299 1.97 -4.43 -27.50
CA VAL A 299 2.57 -4.92 -26.25
C VAL A 299 1.86 -4.31 -25.01
N PRO A 300 1.99 -4.91 -23.81
CA PRO A 300 1.50 -4.31 -22.56
C PRO A 300 2.20 -2.98 -22.24
N ALA A 301 1.62 -2.19 -21.34
CA ALA A 301 2.14 -0.88 -20.93
C ALA A 301 3.50 -0.94 -20.20
N SER A 302 3.75 -2.02 -19.44
CA SER A 302 4.95 -2.18 -18.62
C SER A 302 5.15 -3.64 -18.16
N LEU A 303 6.39 -3.98 -17.79
CA LEU A 303 6.73 -5.23 -17.10
C LEU A 303 7.39 -4.92 -15.74
N VAL A 304 7.06 -5.69 -14.71
CA VAL A 304 7.91 -5.82 -13.51
C VAL A 304 8.25 -7.29 -13.32
N LEU A 305 9.56 -7.57 -13.27
CA LEU A 305 10.14 -8.91 -13.33
C LEU A 305 11.01 -9.13 -12.09
N LEU A 306 10.79 -10.20 -11.34
CA LEU A 306 11.54 -10.51 -10.12
C LEU A 306 12.40 -11.77 -10.33
N SER A 307 13.64 -11.73 -9.88
CA SER A 307 14.50 -12.88 -9.55
C SER A 307 14.52 -14.02 -10.59
N PHE A 308 14.68 -13.69 -11.87
CA PHE A 308 14.70 -14.68 -12.95
C PHE A 308 16.08 -14.87 -13.56
N ALA A 309 16.34 -16.07 -14.11
CA ALA A 309 17.56 -16.37 -14.87
C ALA A 309 17.40 -15.95 -16.35
N PRO A 310 18.21 -15.01 -16.86
CA PRO A 310 18.17 -14.61 -18.28
C PRO A 310 18.82 -15.63 -19.23
N ASP A 311 19.69 -16.50 -18.72
CA ASP A 311 20.40 -17.56 -19.46
C ASP A 311 20.19 -18.94 -18.79
N ALA A 312 19.32 -19.77 -19.36
CA ALA A 312 19.10 -21.15 -18.93
C ALA A 312 20.27 -22.09 -19.25
N SER A 313 21.27 -21.66 -20.04
CA SER A 313 22.51 -22.41 -20.24
C SER A 313 23.51 -22.27 -19.08
N LEU A 314 23.28 -21.31 -18.17
CA LEU A 314 24.14 -20.97 -17.03
C LEU A 314 25.62 -20.78 -17.46
N SER A 315 25.82 -20.16 -18.64
CA SER A 315 27.13 -20.12 -19.30
C SER A 315 28.10 -19.10 -18.69
N ASN A 316 27.59 -18.14 -17.92
CA ASN A 316 28.37 -17.09 -17.30
C ASN A 316 29.18 -17.64 -16.09
N PRO A 317 30.53 -17.57 -16.12
CA PRO A 317 31.36 -18.17 -15.06
C PRO A 317 31.17 -17.50 -13.69
N ALA A 318 30.70 -16.25 -13.64
CA ALA A 318 30.47 -15.54 -12.37
C ALA A 318 29.35 -16.16 -11.53
N ILE A 319 28.38 -16.84 -12.15
CA ILE A 319 27.31 -17.58 -11.46
C ILE A 319 27.89 -18.55 -10.42
N CYS A 320 29.01 -19.21 -10.75
CA CYS A 320 29.64 -20.21 -9.89
C CYS A 320 30.23 -19.65 -8.59
N ASP A 321 30.54 -18.35 -8.54
CA ASP A 321 31.11 -17.69 -7.34
C ASP A 321 30.02 -17.13 -6.41
N VAL A 322 28.80 -16.91 -6.92
CA VAL A 322 27.66 -16.46 -6.10
C VAL A 322 27.23 -17.54 -5.11
N ARG A 323 26.93 -17.13 -3.88
CA ARG A 323 26.43 -18.00 -2.82
C ARG A 323 24.97 -17.71 -2.53
N ASP A 324 24.13 -18.23 -3.40
CA ASP A 324 22.70 -18.19 -3.20
C ASP A 324 22.29 -18.91 -1.90
N PRO A 325 21.37 -18.37 -1.08
CA PRO A 325 20.90 -19.04 0.13
C PRO A 325 19.74 -20.03 -0.13
N ILE A 326 19.13 -20.02 -1.32
CA ILE A 326 17.94 -20.82 -1.69
C ILE A 326 18.26 -21.80 -2.84
N ILE A 327 18.74 -21.33 -4.00
CA ILE A 327 18.89 -22.13 -5.22
C ILE A 327 20.33 -22.59 -5.46
N ASP A 328 20.57 -23.90 -5.62
CA ASP A 328 21.92 -24.43 -5.85
C ASP A 328 22.15 -24.83 -7.32
N VAL A 329 22.81 -23.95 -8.08
CA VAL A 329 23.25 -24.19 -9.48
C VAL A 329 24.12 -25.43 -9.64
N ARG A 330 24.74 -25.95 -8.58
CA ARG A 330 25.61 -27.14 -8.59
C ARG A 330 24.85 -28.44 -8.34
N THR A 331 23.60 -28.35 -7.87
CA THR A 331 22.69 -29.48 -7.66
C THR A 331 21.31 -29.21 -8.24
N LEU A 332 21.25 -28.46 -9.35
CA LEU A 332 20.02 -27.98 -9.98
C LEU A 332 19.36 -29.07 -10.85
N ASP A 333 19.07 -30.22 -10.22
CA ASP A 333 18.33 -31.35 -10.82
C ASP A 333 16.88 -30.96 -11.22
N PHE A 334 16.45 -29.75 -10.86
CA PHE A 334 15.24 -29.06 -11.35
C PHE A 334 15.09 -29.06 -12.88
N TYR A 335 16.17 -29.29 -13.65
CA TYR A 335 16.14 -29.39 -15.12
C TYR A 335 16.30 -30.82 -15.70
N THR A 336 16.58 -31.86 -14.89
CA THR A 336 17.30 -33.05 -15.43
C THR A 336 16.49 -34.34 -15.60
N ARG A 337 15.25 -34.44 -15.07
CA ARG A 337 14.38 -35.63 -15.30
C ARG A 337 12.87 -35.40 -15.39
N GLU A 338 12.28 -34.60 -14.51
CA GLU A 338 10.81 -34.42 -14.45
C GLU A 338 10.34 -33.10 -15.08
N ASN A 339 11.26 -32.14 -15.25
CA ASN A 339 11.02 -30.88 -15.93
C ASN A 339 11.36 -31.02 -17.42
N HIS A 340 10.42 -30.72 -18.30
CA HIS A 340 10.62 -30.71 -19.76
C HIS A 340 10.29 -29.36 -20.40
N TRP A 341 10.37 -28.26 -19.63
CA TRP A 341 10.09 -26.90 -20.09
C TRP A 341 10.79 -26.54 -21.41
N SER A 342 12.03 -27.00 -21.59
CA SER A 342 12.84 -26.73 -22.77
C SER A 342 12.40 -27.48 -24.04
N ASP A 343 11.61 -28.56 -23.94
CA ASP A 343 11.27 -29.50 -25.02
C ASP A 343 12.48 -29.95 -25.89
N GLY A 344 13.69 -29.96 -25.31
CA GLY A 344 14.92 -30.28 -26.03
C GLY A 344 15.46 -29.18 -26.97
N LEU A 345 14.93 -27.95 -26.89
CA LEU A 345 15.57 -26.76 -27.46
C LEU A 345 16.97 -26.51 -26.87
N ASP A 346 17.77 -25.72 -27.59
CA ASP A 346 19.03 -25.21 -27.07
C ASP A 346 18.76 -24.34 -25.82
N PRO A 347 19.49 -24.50 -24.70
CA PRO A 347 19.34 -23.63 -23.54
C PRO A 347 19.61 -22.14 -23.82
N GLN A 348 20.26 -21.79 -24.94
CA GLN A 348 20.42 -20.40 -25.42
C GLN A 348 19.33 -19.95 -26.41
N ASP A 349 18.30 -20.77 -26.66
CA ASP A 349 17.18 -20.40 -27.53
C ASP A 349 16.41 -19.20 -26.90
N PRO A 350 16.11 -18.14 -27.69
CA PRO A 350 15.31 -17.00 -27.23
C PRO A 350 13.87 -17.31 -26.76
N LEU A 351 13.38 -18.55 -26.88
CA LEU A 351 12.13 -18.99 -26.26
C LEU A 351 12.32 -19.37 -24.76
N LEU A 352 13.55 -19.70 -24.35
CA LEU A 352 13.89 -20.09 -22.98
C LEU A 352 14.64 -18.98 -22.22
N SER A 353 15.52 -18.27 -22.93
CA SER A 353 16.57 -17.44 -22.32
C SER A 353 16.52 -16.00 -22.86
N PRO A 354 15.87 -15.07 -22.13
CA PRO A 354 15.70 -13.68 -22.55
C PRO A 354 17.00 -12.93 -22.90
N LEU A 355 18.16 -13.36 -22.38
CA LEU A 355 19.47 -12.77 -22.74
C LEU A 355 19.77 -12.82 -24.24
N PHE A 356 19.25 -13.83 -24.96
CA PHE A 356 19.53 -14.05 -26.37
C PHE A 356 18.52 -13.42 -27.34
N PHE A 357 17.58 -12.61 -26.83
CA PHE A 357 16.68 -11.80 -27.68
C PHE A 357 17.47 -10.92 -28.66
N GLU A 358 16.84 -10.60 -29.78
CA GLU A 358 17.35 -9.69 -30.80
C GLU A 358 17.30 -8.23 -30.31
N ASP A 359 18.27 -7.41 -30.70
CA ASP A 359 18.33 -5.99 -30.29
C ASP A 359 17.07 -5.21 -30.70
N ALA A 360 16.46 -5.55 -31.85
CA ALA A 360 15.19 -4.99 -32.29
C ALA A 360 13.99 -5.38 -31.39
N VAL A 361 14.07 -6.52 -30.70
CA VAL A 361 13.07 -6.90 -29.67
C VAL A 361 13.33 -6.10 -28.39
N PHE A 362 14.58 -6.00 -27.94
CA PHE A 362 14.92 -5.18 -26.77
C PHE A 362 14.51 -3.70 -26.91
N ALA A 363 14.70 -3.12 -28.11
CA ALA A 363 14.26 -1.76 -28.44
C ALA A 363 12.72 -1.59 -28.46
N ALA A 364 11.96 -2.68 -28.62
CA ALA A 364 10.50 -2.69 -28.73
C ALA A 364 9.78 -3.26 -27.48
N LEU A 365 10.52 -3.82 -26.51
CA LEU A 365 9.97 -4.20 -25.22
C LEU A 365 9.44 -2.95 -24.47
N PRO A 366 8.28 -3.05 -23.80
CA PRO A 366 7.73 -1.92 -23.06
C PRO A 366 8.57 -1.59 -21.81
N PRO A 367 8.42 -0.37 -21.24
CA PRO A 367 9.17 0.07 -20.06
C PRO A 367 9.12 -0.96 -18.93
N SER A 368 10.30 -1.40 -18.49
CA SER A 368 10.43 -2.56 -17.61
C SER A 368 11.26 -2.26 -16.36
N THR A 369 10.99 -2.97 -15.26
CA THR A 369 11.89 -3.00 -14.10
C THR A 369 12.18 -4.43 -13.67
N ILE A 370 13.46 -4.74 -13.47
CA ILE A 370 13.93 -6.00 -12.92
C ILE A 370 14.30 -5.79 -11.44
N TYR A 371 13.87 -6.69 -10.56
CA TYR A 371 14.34 -6.79 -9.18
C TYR A 371 15.14 -8.09 -9.01
N VAL A 372 16.30 -8.01 -8.39
CA VAL A 372 17.22 -9.15 -8.21
C VAL A 372 17.97 -8.98 -6.89
N GLY A 373 18.16 -10.04 -6.12
CA GLY A 373 18.94 -10.03 -4.88
C GLY A 373 20.44 -10.03 -5.13
N GLU A 374 21.22 -9.37 -4.29
CA GLU A 374 22.70 -9.40 -4.36
C GLU A 374 23.24 -10.84 -4.21
N LEU A 375 22.51 -11.69 -3.47
CA LEU A 375 22.91 -13.08 -3.23
C LEU A 375 22.41 -14.05 -4.31
N GLU A 376 21.60 -13.61 -5.28
CA GLU A 376 21.00 -14.50 -6.28
C GLU A 376 22.00 -14.93 -7.35
N TYR A 377 22.01 -16.23 -7.68
CA TYR A 377 22.86 -16.76 -8.76
C TYR A 377 22.59 -16.10 -10.13
N ALA A 378 21.39 -15.53 -10.32
CA ALA A 378 20.95 -14.85 -11.54
C ALA A 378 21.45 -13.39 -11.67
N LEU A 379 22.04 -12.80 -10.62
CA LEU A 379 22.54 -11.42 -10.64
C LEU A 379 23.53 -11.13 -11.78
N PRO A 380 24.55 -11.97 -12.06
CA PRO A 380 25.55 -11.66 -13.09
C PRO A 380 24.94 -11.52 -14.49
N ASP A 381 23.98 -12.38 -14.83
CA ASP A 381 23.28 -12.33 -16.12
C ASP A 381 22.17 -11.27 -16.14
N THR A 382 21.58 -10.94 -14.99
CA THR A 382 20.64 -9.81 -14.89
C THR A 382 21.34 -8.48 -15.22
N LEU A 383 22.58 -8.30 -14.74
CA LEU A 383 23.38 -7.11 -15.06
C LEU A 383 23.78 -7.09 -16.56
N LEU A 384 24.13 -8.24 -17.13
CA LEU A 384 24.44 -8.36 -18.56
C LEU A 384 23.20 -8.14 -19.46
N LEU A 385 22.03 -8.60 -19.02
CA LEU A 385 20.74 -8.34 -19.67
C LEU A 385 20.41 -6.85 -19.64
N HIS A 386 20.58 -6.19 -18.49
CA HIS A 386 20.39 -4.73 -18.35
C HIS A 386 21.30 -3.96 -19.31
N GLU A 387 22.59 -4.32 -19.39
CA GLU A 387 23.54 -3.70 -20.32
C GLU A 387 23.10 -3.90 -21.78
N LYS A 388 22.80 -5.14 -22.21
CA LYS A 388 22.38 -5.44 -23.59
C LYS A 388 21.08 -4.73 -23.98
N TRP A 389 20.07 -4.78 -23.11
CA TRP A 389 18.76 -4.17 -23.35
C TRP A 389 18.87 -2.63 -23.42
N SER A 390 19.64 -2.02 -22.52
CA SER A 390 19.94 -0.58 -22.58
C SER A 390 20.75 -0.20 -23.83
N ALA A 391 21.74 -1.01 -24.22
CA ALA A 391 22.56 -0.76 -25.41
C ALA A 391 21.77 -0.86 -26.72
N ALA A 392 20.76 -1.73 -26.77
CA ALA A 392 19.79 -1.82 -27.85
C ALA A 392 18.80 -0.62 -27.91
N GLY A 393 18.82 0.28 -26.91
CA GLY A 393 17.96 1.46 -26.84
C GLY A 393 16.58 1.22 -26.21
N GLY A 394 16.36 0.07 -25.57
CA GLY A 394 15.16 -0.19 -24.78
C GLY A 394 15.15 0.54 -23.43
N VAL A 395 14.02 0.47 -22.73
CA VAL A 395 13.82 1.12 -21.41
C VAL A 395 13.68 0.07 -20.32
N VAL A 396 14.75 -0.13 -19.55
CA VAL A 396 14.84 -1.08 -18.44
C VAL A 396 15.48 -0.41 -17.22
N SER A 397 15.03 -0.71 -16.01
CA SER A 397 15.75 -0.36 -14.78
C SER A 397 15.97 -1.60 -13.93
N THR A 398 17.11 -1.70 -13.25
CA THR A 398 17.41 -2.86 -12.38
C THR A 398 17.57 -2.40 -10.94
N VAL A 399 16.91 -3.10 -10.02
CA VAL A 399 16.99 -2.87 -8.57
C VAL A 399 17.65 -4.07 -7.90
N VAL A 400 18.88 -3.88 -7.43
CA VAL A 400 19.66 -4.88 -6.71
C VAL A 400 19.38 -4.78 -5.21
N GLY A 401 18.80 -5.82 -4.64
CA GLY A 401 18.56 -5.95 -3.20
C GLY A 401 19.84 -6.30 -2.45
N VAL A 402 20.45 -5.32 -1.79
CA VAL A 402 21.70 -5.50 -1.01
C VAL A 402 21.47 -6.49 0.13
N GLY A 403 22.28 -7.55 0.17
CA GLY A 403 22.14 -8.70 1.05
C GLY A 403 20.82 -9.47 0.93
N GLN A 404 20.04 -9.28 -0.14
CA GLN A 404 18.75 -9.95 -0.34
C GLN A 404 18.88 -11.26 -1.14
N PHE A 405 17.87 -12.12 -1.01
CA PHE A 405 17.79 -13.49 -1.52
C PHE A 405 16.75 -13.66 -2.64
N HIS A 406 16.69 -14.85 -3.23
CA HIS A 406 15.76 -15.18 -4.32
C HIS A 406 14.28 -14.87 -4.02
N ASP A 407 13.60 -14.19 -4.94
CA ASP A 407 12.24 -13.66 -4.81
C ASP A 407 12.04 -12.67 -3.63
N TRP A 408 13.09 -11.99 -3.14
CA TRP A 408 12.96 -11.02 -2.03
C TRP A 408 11.96 -9.89 -2.30
N ALA A 409 11.74 -9.55 -3.56
CA ALA A 409 10.82 -8.49 -3.97
C ALA A 409 9.37 -8.97 -4.14
N LEU A 410 9.05 -10.26 -3.91
CA LEU A 410 7.69 -10.77 -3.85
C LEU A 410 6.97 -10.25 -2.59
N GLY A 411 5.65 -10.13 -2.63
CA GLY A 411 4.86 -9.54 -1.54
C GLY A 411 4.20 -10.55 -0.59
N GLY A 412 3.14 -10.08 0.07
CA GLY A 412 2.30 -10.89 0.96
C GLY A 412 2.85 -11.07 2.38
N LEU A 413 4.05 -11.61 2.55
CA LEU A 413 4.66 -11.86 3.87
C LEU A 413 5.93 -11.03 4.10
N PRO A 414 6.12 -10.40 5.29
CA PRO A 414 7.31 -9.61 5.61
C PRO A 414 8.51 -10.51 5.97
N VAL A 415 9.01 -11.26 4.99
CA VAL A 415 10.16 -12.17 5.13
C VAL A 415 11.52 -11.46 5.03
N ASN A 416 11.54 -10.21 4.58
CA ASN A 416 12.68 -9.29 4.64
C ASN A 416 12.18 -7.84 4.81
N SER A 417 13.09 -6.91 5.13
CA SER A 417 12.79 -5.51 5.41
C SER A 417 12.62 -4.63 4.16
N GLN A 418 13.02 -5.11 2.98
CA GLN A 418 13.09 -4.32 1.74
C GLN A 418 11.85 -4.50 0.85
N ALA A 419 11.24 -5.69 0.82
CA ALA A 419 10.04 -6.04 0.05
C ALA A 419 8.84 -5.08 0.29
N PRO A 420 8.59 -4.59 1.52
CA PRO A 420 7.55 -3.59 1.78
C PRO A 420 7.94 -2.20 1.26
N LYS A 421 9.22 -1.81 1.37
CA LYS A 421 9.72 -0.49 0.90
C LYS A 421 9.60 -0.33 -0.61
N VAL A 422 9.85 -1.40 -1.38
CA VAL A 422 9.79 -1.37 -2.85
C VAL A 422 8.38 -1.56 -3.42
N ARG A 423 7.42 -2.06 -2.63
CA ARG A 423 6.02 -2.30 -3.07
C ARG A 423 5.38 -1.07 -3.76
N PRO A 424 5.51 0.18 -3.26
CA PRO A 424 4.95 1.35 -3.94
C PRO A 424 5.70 1.70 -5.23
N ALA A 425 6.97 1.32 -5.38
CA ALA A 425 7.71 1.47 -6.63
C ALA A 425 7.24 0.46 -7.69
N VAL A 426 7.07 -0.81 -7.29
CA VAL A 426 6.47 -1.88 -8.13
C VAL A 426 5.12 -1.45 -8.69
N TYR A 427 4.21 -0.90 -7.87
CA TYR A 427 2.90 -0.47 -8.35
C TYR A 427 2.97 0.69 -9.35
N ARG A 428 3.86 1.67 -9.15
CA ARG A 428 4.08 2.76 -10.13
C ARG A 428 4.72 2.27 -11.43
N GLN A 429 5.66 1.32 -11.34
CA GLN A 429 6.33 0.69 -12.48
C GLN A 429 5.34 -0.12 -13.33
N LEU A 430 4.39 -0.81 -12.69
CA LEU A 430 3.24 -1.46 -13.34
C LEU A 430 2.21 -0.50 -13.95
N GLY A 431 2.47 0.82 -13.94
CA GLY A 431 1.56 1.83 -14.49
C GLY A 431 0.28 2.04 -13.68
N LEU A 432 0.22 1.54 -12.44
CA LEU A 432 -0.93 1.65 -11.53
C LEU A 432 -0.90 3.01 -10.80
N ASN A 433 -0.64 4.07 -11.55
CA ASN A 433 -0.39 5.43 -11.04
C ASN A 433 -1.65 6.13 -10.49
N ASP A 434 -2.80 5.45 -10.53
CA ASP A 434 -4.03 5.82 -9.84
C ASP A 434 -4.09 5.24 -8.41
N VAL A 435 -3.03 4.55 -7.95
CA VAL A 435 -2.58 4.73 -6.56
C VAL A 435 -2.23 6.21 -6.42
N ALA A 436 -3.15 6.97 -5.84
CA ALA A 436 -2.99 8.39 -5.54
C ALA A 436 -1.87 8.61 -4.49
N SER A 437 -1.89 9.77 -3.82
CA SER A 437 -1.66 9.74 -2.37
C SER A 437 -2.80 8.96 -1.69
N GLY A 438 -2.82 7.65 -1.93
CA GLY A 438 -3.60 6.71 -1.15
C GLY A 438 -3.07 6.65 0.29
N PRO A 439 -3.61 5.76 1.14
CA PRO A 439 -3.25 5.67 2.54
C PRO A 439 -1.82 5.15 2.79
N ASP A 440 -0.85 6.03 2.58
CA ASP A 440 0.57 5.78 2.80
C ASP A 440 0.82 5.47 4.28
N THR A 441 1.13 4.21 4.57
CA THR A 441 1.58 3.78 5.90
C THR A 441 3.11 3.81 5.92
N ILE A 442 3.69 4.95 6.31
CA ILE A 442 5.13 5.21 6.21
C ILE A 442 5.81 4.88 7.53
N THR A 443 6.45 3.72 7.62
CA THR A 443 7.29 3.39 8.79
C THR A 443 8.63 4.13 8.71
N THR A 444 9.02 4.81 9.79
CA THR A 444 10.31 5.50 9.88
C THR A 444 11.49 4.52 10.02
N GLY A 445 12.71 5.03 9.90
CA GLY A 445 13.88 4.33 10.41
C GLY A 445 13.80 4.12 11.94
N PRO A 446 14.55 3.14 12.48
CA PRO A 446 14.53 2.78 13.91
C PRO A 446 15.03 3.91 14.82
N PRO A 447 14.77 3.85 16.14
CA PRO A 447 15.12 4.93 17.06
C PRO A 447 16.63 5.04 17.26
N THR A 448 17.14 6.28 17.30
CA THR A 448 18.56 6.54 17.57
C THR A 448 18.94 6.10 18.99
N TYR A 449 20.24 6.06 19.29
CA TYR A 449 20.70 5.81 20.65
C TYR A 449 20.17 6.86 21.64
N SER A 450 20.08 8.12 21.22
CA SER A 450 19.46 9.22 21.97
C SER A 450 17.99 9.00 22.25
N ASP A 451 17.18 8.61 21.25
CA ASP A 451 15.73 8.40 21.45
C ASP A 451 15.47 7.24 22.41
N ARG A 452 16.26 6.15 22.30
CA ARG A 452 16.22 5.02 23.24
C ARG A 452 16.62 5.42 24.66
N LEU A 453 17.69 6.19 24.81
CA LEU A 453 18.12 6.70 26.13
C LEU A 453 17.03 7.59 26.77
N VAL A 454 16.37 8.45 26.00
CA VAL A 454 15.24 9.26 26.48
C VAL A 454 14.06 8.37 26.90
N ALA A 455 13.70 7.37 26.09
CA ALA A 455 12.64 6.42 26.42
C ALA A 455 12.91 5.68 27.73
N ASP A 456 14.13 5.16 27.92
CA ASP A 456 14.49 4.36 29.10
C ASP A 456 14.67 5.22 30.37
N ILE A 457 15.08 6.49 30.23
CA ILE A 457 15.03 7.47 31.33
C ILE A 457 13.57 7.71 31.75
N LEU A 458 12.67 7.96 30.79
CA LEU A 458 11.25 8.19 31.09
C LEU A 458 10.59 6.95 31.71
N ARG A 459 10.85 5.73 31.21
CA ARG A 459 10.47 4.46 31.84
C ARG A 459 10.92 4.39 33.30
N THR A 460 12.20 4.67 33.55
CA THR A 460 12.80 4.57 34.88
C THR A 460 12.18 5.57 35.84
N LEU A 461 11.93 6.81 35.40
CA LEU A 461 11.27 7.84 36.20
C LEU A 461 9.78 7.51 36.45
N ARG A 462 9.07 6.96 35.47
CA ARG A 462 7.68 6.48 35.61
C ARG A 462 7.61 5.32 36.60
N TRP A 463 8.47 4.32 36.47
CA TRP A 463 8.57 3.18 37.40
C TRP A 463 8.92 3.63 38.83
N LEU A 464 9.83 4.60 39.00
CA LEU A 464 10.14 5.19 40.31
C LEU A 464 8.90 5.86 40.93
N ASN A 465 8.15 6.64 40.14
CA ASN A 465 6.90 7.27 40.59
C ASN A 465 5.84 6.21 40.99
N GLU A 466 5.60 5.21 40.13
CA GLU A 466 4.67 4.10 40.36
C GLU A 466 5.05 3.28 41.61
N THR A 467 6.35 3.03 41.85
CA THR A 467 6.84 2.16 42.93
C THR A 467 6.97 2.87 44.27
N THR A 468 7.23 4.18 44.28
CA THR A 468 7.54 4.95 45.52
C THR A 468 6.48 5.97 45.91
N GLY A 469 5.58 6.33 44.99
CA GLY A 469 4.67 7.48 45.14
C GLY A 469 5.35 8.85 45.10
N ILE A 470 6.69 8.90 44.95
CA ILE A 470 7.44 10.16 44.88
C ILE A 470 7.30 10.71 43.47
N THR A 471 6.63 11.85 43.35
CA THR A 471 6.17 12.42 42.06
C THR A 471 7.28 13.19 41.32
N ILE A 472 8.41 12.53 41.08
CA ILE A 472 9.60 13.11 40.43
C ILE A 472 9.26 13.71 39.06
N LEU A 473 8.34 13.08 38.30
CA LEU A 473 7.91 13.54 36.98
C LEU A 473 6.88 14.67 37.00
N SER A 474 6.02 14.82 38.02
CA SER A 474 5.06 15.95 38.03
C SER A 474 5.77 17.29 38.23
N GLY A 475 6.94 17.28 38.89
CA GLY A 475 7.86 18.42 38.98
C GLY A 475 8.60 18.77 37.68
N LEU A 476 8.32 18.07 36.57
CA LEU A 476 8.86 18.38 35.23
C LEU A 476 7.73 18.48 34.19
N ALA A 477 6.81 17.52 34.14
CA ALA A 477 5.64 17.56 33.26
C ALA A 477 4.60 18.62 33.69
N GLY A 478 4.45 18.86 35.00
CA GLY A 478 3.57 19.92 35.54
C GLY A 478 4.28 21.27 35.74
N ALA A 479 5.61 21.30 35.74
CA ALA A 479 6.40 22.52 35.99
C ALA A 479 6.59 23.40 34.74
N SER A 480 5.78 23.21 33.70
CA SER A 480 5.75 24.03 32.49
C SER A 480 4.36 24.11 31.87
N ILE A 481 3.31 24.14 32.70
CA ILE A 481 2.00 24.68 32.33
C ILE A 481 2.18 26.18 32.06
N ILE A 482 1.84 26.63 30.86
CA ILE A 482 1.88 28.06 30.50
C ILE A 482 0.68 28.33 29.57
N THR A 483 -0.32 29.06 30.06
CA THR A 483 -1.47 29.52 29.25
C THR A 483 -1.08 30.61 28.25
N ASP A 484 0.06 31.26 28.50
CA ASP A 484 0.49 32.48 27.82
C ASP A 484 1.76 32.17 26.99
N PRO A 485 1.87 32.65 25.75
CA PRO A 485 2.98 32.36 24.85
C PRO A 485 4.33 32.92 25.39
N PRO A 486 5.33 32.07 25.71
CA PRO A 486 6.54 32.51 26.43
C PRO A 486 7.40 33.52 25.65
N PRO A 487 7.69 34.73 26.18
CA PRO A 487 8.36 35.79 25.43
C PRO A 487 9.72 35.43 24.80
N LEU A 488 10.44 34.46 25.36
CA LEU A 488 11.72 33.97 24.83
C LEU A 488 11.53 33.14 23.53
N LEU A 489 10.49 32.30 23.47
CA LEU A 489 10.19 31.47 22.30
C LEU A 489 9.58 32.28 21.15
N MET A 490 8.85 33.33 21.51
CA MET A 490 8.17 34.26 20.61
C MET A 490 9.08 35.37 20.06
N HIS A 491 10.39 35.32 20.34
CA HIS A 491 11.31 36.34 19.87
C HIS A 491 11.30 36.45 18.32
N GLY A 492 11.05 37.66 17.81
CA GLY A 492 10.92 37.93 16.38
C GLY A 492 9.53 37.68 15.78
N LEU A 493 8.55 37.20 16.57
CA LEU A 493 7.16 37.01 16.16
C LEU A 493 6.27 38.14 16.67
N THR A 494 5.20 38.42 15.93
CA THR A 494 4.05 39.18 16.43
C THR A 494 3.14 38.20 17.17
N VAL A 495 2.80 38.54 18.40
CA VAL A 495 1.84 37.80 19.23
C VAL A 495 0.72 38.74 19.61
N THR A 496 -0.53 38.31 19.38
CA THR A 496 -1.73 39.07 19.71
C THR A 496 -2.77 38.18 20.36
N GLU A 497 -3.31 38.64 21.50
CA GLU A 497 -4.44 38.00 22.16
C GLU A 497 -5.74 38.30 21.42
N ARG A 498 -6.59 37.29 21.27
CA ARG A 498 -7.97 37.40 20.79
C ARG A 498 -8.91 36.66 21.76
N GLU A 499 -10.20 36.96 21.69
CA GLU A 499 -11.23 36.20 22.39
C GLU A 499 -12.18 35.55 21.37
N PHE A 500 -12.55 34.29 21.58
CA PHE A 500 -13.66 33.64 20.90
C PHE A 500 -14.45 32.77 21.88
N ASN A 501 -15.78 32.94 21.96
CA ASN A 501 -16.65 32.17 22.88
C ASN A 501 -16.21 32.20 24.36
N GLY A 502 -15.60 33.31 24.82
CA GLY A 502 -15.02 33.43 26.16
C GLY A 502 -13.72 32.64 26.37
N TRP A 503 -13.10 32.13 25.31
CA TRP A 503 -11.78 31.48 25.32
C TRP A 503 -10.73 32.46 24.78
N THR A 504 -9.57 32.54 25.43
CA THR A 504 -8.40 33.22 24.86
C THR A 504 -7.91 32.43 23.65
N VAL A 505 -7.67 33.10 22.53
CA VAL A 505 -7.01 32.54 21.35
C VAL A 505 -5.76 33.36 21.07
N TRP A 506 -4.60 32.73 21.19
CA TRP A 506 -3.32 33.38 20.89
C TRP A 506 -3.03 33.28 19.40
N GLU A 507 -2.94 34.42 18.73
CA GLU A 507 -2.42 34.52 17.38
C GLU A 507 -0.91 34.73 17.42
N ILE A 508 -0.16 33.84 16.78
CA ILE A 508 1.29 33.90 16.60
C ILE A 508 1.57 34.00 15.09
N ALA A 509 2.22 35.08 14.65
CA ALA A 509 2.53 35.30 13.24
C ALA A 509 3.92 35.90 13.04
N ALA A 510 4.60 35.53 11.95
CA ALA A 510 5.83 36.21 11.54
C ALA A 510 5.53 37.65 11.01
N PRO A 511 6.52 38.56 11.02
CA PRO A 511 6.35 39.94 10.52
C PRO A 511 6.00 40.02 9.03
N ARG A 512 6.36 38.99 8.25
CA ARG A 512 5.80 38.68 6.94
C ARG A 512 4.85 37.51 7.14
N ARG A 513 3.63 37.59 6.59
CA ARG A 513 2.66 36.48 6.59
C ARG A 513 2.61 35.84 5.21
N SER A 514 2.38 34.53 5.15
CA SER A 514 2.12 33.79 3.90
C SER A 514 0.70 34.03 3.37
N GLY A 515 -0.27 34.12 4.27
CA GLY A 515 -1.71 34.04 3.97
C GLY A 515 -2.36 32.79 4.58
N GLU A 516 -1.55 31.79 4.95
CA GLU A 516 -1.98 30.55 5.58
C GLU A 516 -2.33 30.74 7.06
N TYR A 517 -3.33 29.97 7.52
CA TYR A 517 -3.79 29.91 8.90
C TYR A 517 -3.81 28.46 9.41
N VAL A 518 -3.32 28.27 10.63
CA VAL A 518 -3.29 26.96 11.31
C VAL A 518 -4.01 27.09 12.65
N VAL A 519 -5.11 26.37 12.84
CA VAL A 519 -5.73 26.23 14.16
C VAL A 519 -5.04 25.07 14.87
N ALA A 520 -4.29 25.37 15.94
CA ALA A 520 -3.49 24.41 16.69
C ALA A 520 -4.19 24.03 18.00
N LEU A 521 -4.58 22.76 18.11
CA LEU A 521 -5.30 22.18 19.27
C LEU A 521 -4.35 21.31 20.08
N HIS A 522 -4.10 21.67 21.34
CA HIS A 522 -3.01 21.11 22.13
C HIS A 522 -3.34 19.78 22.84
N GLY A 523 -2.30 18.96 23.02
CA GLY A 523 -2.33 17.79 23.89
C GLY A 523 -2.44 18.11 25.38
N GLY A 524 -2.38 17.05 26.20
CA GLY A 524 -2.57 17.14 27.65
C GLY A 524 -3.77 16.36 28.18
N GLY A 525 -4.38 15.47 27.39
CA GLY A 525 -5.47 14.59 27.81
C GLY A 525 -6.81 15.30 28.05
N PHE A 526 -6.98 16.55 27.63
CA PHE A 526 -7.99 17.50 28.12
C PHE A 526 -7.86 17.85 29.61
N GLU A 527 -6.78 17.47 30.30
CA GLU A 527 -6.56 17.81 31.71
C GLU A 527 -5.31 18.66 31.96
N SER A 528 -4.55 19.02 30.93
CA SER A 528 -3.41 19.92 31.03
C SER A 528 -3.50 20.98 29.95
N GLU A 529 -3.16 22.21 30.31
CA GLU A 529 -3.02 23.35 29.41
C GLU A 529 -1.87 23.15 28.41
N ALA A 530 -1.73 24.08 27.47
CA ALA A 530 -0.53 24.20 26.66
C ALA A 530 0.75 24.27 27.52
N ASN A 531 1.83 23.67 27.02
CA ASN A 531 3.13 23.61 27.70
C ASN A 531 4.27 24.15 26.82
N ILE A 532 5.47 24.23 27.39
CA ILE A 532 6.67 24.78 26.75
C ILE A 532 7.04 24.10 25.41
N LEU A 533 6.72 22.82 25.22
CA LEU A 533 6.97 22.11 23.95
C LEU A 533 5.99 22.60 22.88
N HIS A 534 4.69 22.65 23.21
CA HIS A 534 3.65 23.13 22.29
C HIS A 534 3.96 24.56 21.82
N TRP A 535 4.27 25.47 22.76
CA TRP A 535 4.64 26.84 22.42
C TRP A 535 5.92 26.96 21.59
N SER A 536 6.89 26.07 21.79
CA SER A 536 8.12 26.07 21.00
C SER A 536 7.85 25.61 19.57
N ASP A 537 7.01 24.59 19.41
CA ASP A 537 6.56 24.08 18.12
C ASP A 537 5.74 25.11 17.33
N TYR A 538 4.73 25.72 17.96
CA TYR A 538 3.89 26.74 17.32
C TYR A 538 4.72 27.98 16.91
N ALA A 539 5.67 28.39 17.75
CA ALA A 539 6.60 29.46 17.41
C ALA A 539 7.60 29.05 16.30
N GLN A 540 8.02 27.78 16.22
CA GLN A 540 8.80 27.29 15.08
C GLN A 540 7.98 27.30 13.79
N MET A 541 6.75 26.78 13.82
CA MET A 541 5.84 26.77 12.68
C MET A 541 5.63 28.18 12.10
N ALA A 542 5.32 29.17 12.95
CA ALA A 542 5.14 30.55 12.52
C ALA A 542 6.42 31.17 11.93
N ARG A 543 7.61 30.86 12.49
CA ARG A 543 8.91 31.35 11.97
C ARG A 543 9.29 30.72 10.63
N ASP A 544 9.15 29.40 10.52
CA ASP A 544 9.72 28.62 9.42
C ASP A 544 8.81 28.62 8.17
N THR A 545 7.51 28.91 8.33
CA THR A 545 6.51 28.91 7.24
C THR A 545 5.87 30.26 6.94
N ALA A 546 6.03 31.26 7.83
CA ALA A 546 5.30 32.52 7.82
C ALA A 546 3.75 32.40 7.93
N ALA A 547 3.22 31.23 8.28
CA ALA A 547 1.81 31.04 8.58
C ALA A 547 1.37 31.76 9.88
N THR A 548 0.07 32.02 9.98
CA THR A 548 -0.58 32.55 11.19
C THR A 548 -1.08 31.37 12.03
N VAL A 549 -0.41 31.09 13.16
CA VAL A 549 -0.80 30.00 14.06
C VAL A 549 -1.74 30.55 15.13
N LEU A 550 -2.93 29.97 15.22
CA LEU A 550 -4.00 30.31 16.16
C LEU A 550 -4.09 29.21 17.22
N VAL A 551 -3.92 29.56 18.49
CA VAL A 551 -3.86 28.61 19.61
C VAL A 551 -5.00 28.91 20.60
N PRO A 552 -6.16 28.24 20.50
CA PRO A 552 -7.27 28.40 21.43
C PRO A 552 -6.99 27.71 22.77
N ILE A 553 -7.09 28.46 23.88
CA ILE A 553 -7.00 27.95 25.24
C ILE A 553 -8.41 27.59 25.71
N TYR A 554 -8.82 26.35 25.43
CA TYR A 554 -10.16 25.84 25.74
C TYR A 554 -10.27 25.29 27.17
N PRO A 555 -11.45 25.39 27.82
CA PRO A 555 -11.68 24.82 29.14
C PRO A 555 -11.30 23.34 29.25
N LEU A 556 -10.47 23.00 30.24
CA LEU A 556 -10.11 21.61 30.57
C LEU A 556 -11.31 20.80 31.07
N ALA A 557 -11.19 19.47 31.01
CA ALA A 557 -12.25 18.55 31.38
C ALA A 557 -12.49 18.42 32.90
N PRO A 558 -13.69 18.01 33.32
CA PRO A 558 -13.97 17.72 34.72
C PRO A 558 -13.07 16.58 35.22
N PRO A 559 -12.45 16.69 36.42
CA PRO A 559 -12.80 17.64 37.48
C PRO A 559 -12.07 19.00 37.45
N LYS A 560 -11.15 19.26 36.52
CA LYS A 560 -10.32 20.48 36.55
C LYS A 560 -11.07 21.73 36.09
N ASN A 561 -11.89 21.63 35.04
CA ASN A 561 -12.81 22.69 34.59
C ASN A 561 -14.06 22.04 33.93
N THR A 562 -14.84 22.79 33.13
CA THR A 562 -16.16 22.37 32.58
C THR A 562 -16.13 21.82 31.15
N GLY A 563 -14.95 21.60 30.58
CA GLY A 563 -14.76 21.18 29.18
C GLY A 563 -15.26 19.78 28.86
N THR A 564 -16.27 19.67 28.00
CA THR A 564 -16.78 18.39 27.50
C THR A 564 -16.94 18.46 25.99
N ALA A 565 -17.00 17.31 25.31
CA ALA A 565 -17.28 17.25 23.89
C ALA A 565 -18.51 18.10 23.50
N ALA A 566 -19.55 18.09 24.33
CA ALA A 566 -20.78 18.87 24.15
C ALA A 566 -20.58 20.40 24.24
N THR A 567 -19.64 20.87 25.06
CA THR A 567 -19.37 22.30 25.28
C THR A 567 -18.21 22.84 24.45
N LEU A 568 -17.37 21.96 23.90
CA LEU A 568 -16.14 22.31 23.19
C LEU A 568 -16.25 22.13 21.66
N VAL A 569 -16.77 20.99 21.20
CA VAL A 569 -16.80 20.66 19.76
C VAL A 569 -17.67 21.63 18.95
N PRO A 570 -18.91 21.99 19.36
CA PRO A 570 -19.75 22.87 18.54
C PRO A 570 -19.18 24.30 18.37
N PRO A 571 -18.70 25.01 19.42
CA PRO A 571 -18.11 26.33 19.23
C PRO A 571 -16.77 26.30 18.48
N MET A 572 -15.96 25.24 18.60
CA MET A 572 -14.73 25.14 17.81
C MET A 572 -15.02 24.89 16.32
N ALA A 573 -16.10 24.16 16.00
CA ALA A 573 -16.61 24.09 14.64
C ALA A 573 -17.11 25.47 14.14
N ASP A 574 -17.77 26.27 14.99
CA ASP A 574 -18.15 27.65 14.65
C ASP A 574 -16.91 28.52 14.36
N TYR A 575 -15.83 28.38 15.16
CA TYR A 575 -14.58 29.13 14.96
C TYR A 575 -13.86 28.76 13.65
N VAL A 576 -13.71 27.46 13.37
CA VAL A 576 -13.12 27.00 12.10
C VAL A 576 -13.97 27.42 10.90
N SER A 577 -15.30 27.39 11.01
CA SER A 577 -16.22 27.91 9.98
C SER A 577 -16.00 29.40 9.72
N GLN A 578 -15.84 30.20 10.79
CA GLN A 578 -15.58 31.64 10.67
C GLN A 578 -14.26 31.92 9.95
N LEU A 579 -13.19 31.20 10.29
CA LEU A 579 -11.88 31.35 9.65
C LEU A 579 -11.92 30.97 8.16
N ILE A 580 -12.61 29.87 7.82
CA ILE A 580 -12.83 29.46 6.41
C ILE A 580 -13.61 30.54 5.64
N ALA A 581 -14.59 31.19 6.27
CA ALA A 581 -15.35 32.27 5.66
C ALA A 581 -14.57 33.60 5.54
N GLU A 582 -13.62 33.88 6.45
CA GLU A 582 -12.81 35.10 6.44
C GLU A 582 -11.56 34.99 5.53
N HIS A 583 -10.99 33.79 5.40
CA HIS A 583 -9.68 33.57 4.74
C HIS A 583 -9.75 32.62 3.54
N GLY A 584 -10.87 31.91 3.32
CA GLY A 584 -11.04 30.92 2.26
C GLY A 584 -10.57 29.53 2.69
N VAL A 585 -11.27 28.48 2.21
CA VAL A 585 -11.05 27.09 2.63
C VAL A 585 -9.61 26.62 2.45
N ASP A 586 -9.00 26.92 1.29
CA ASP A 586 -7.65 26.47 0.95
C ASP A 586 -6.59 26.90 1.97
N ASN A 587 -6.76 28.09 2.55
CA ASN A 587 -5.79 28.75 3.42
C ASN A 587 -5.97 28.42 4.92
N VAL A 588 -6.87 27.50 5.31
CA VAL A 588 -7.16 27.16 6.71
C VAL A 588 -6.94 25.67 6.95
N SER A 589 -6.01 25.36 7.86
CA SER A 589 -5.65 23.99 8.25
C SER A 589 -5.85 23.72 9.75
N LEU A 590 -6.07 22.46 10.12
CA LEU A 590 -6.07 21.98 11.51
C LEU A 590 -4.76 21.27 11.85
N TYR A 591 -4.17 21.62 12.98
CA TYR A 591 -3.07 20.89 13.60
C TYR A 591 -3.49 20.48 15.01
N GLY A 592 -3.19 19.25 15.44
CA GLY A 592 -3.46 18.88 16.82
C GLY A 592 -2.72 17.65 17.30
N ASP A 593 -2.30 17.67 18.56
CA ASP A 593 -1.55 16.57 19.18
C ASP A 593 -2.35 15.90 20.31
N SER A 594 -2.14 14.59 20.51
CA SER A 594 -2.74 13.83 21.61
C SER A 594 -4.27 13.99 21.68
N SER A 595 -4.80 14.49 22.80
CA SER A 595 -6.21 14.89 22.96
C SER A 595 -6.69 15.97 21.98
N GLY A 596 -5.83 16.95 21.67
CA GLY A 596 -6.12 17.98 20.67
C GLY A 596 -6.23 17.41 19.26
N GLY A 597 -5.49 16.34 18.97
CA GLY A 597 -5.64 15.56 17.74
C GLY A 597 -6.99 14.83 17.66
N SER A 598 -7.45 14.22 18.76
CA SER A 598 -8.82 13.67 18.83
C SER A 598 -9.89 14.75 18.65
N TYR A 599 -9.67 15.92 19.26
CA TYR A 599 -10.57 17.07 19.22
C TYR A 599 -10.71 17.62 17.79
N ALA A 600 -9.60 17.75 17.05
CA ALA A 600 -9.60 18.15 15.64
C ALA A 600 -10.52 17.26 14.79
N VAL A 601 -10.45 15.93 14.93
CA VAL A 601 -11.32 14.99 14.20
C VAL A 601 -12.79 15.15 14.59
N LEU A 602 -13.10 15.39 15.87
CA LEU A 602 -14.48 15.63 16.30
C LEU A 602 -15.03 16.95 15.74
N VAL A 603 -14.22 18.00 15.67
CA VAL A 603 -14.57 19.30 15.07
C VAL A 603 -14.87 19.15 13.57
N VAL A 604 -14.00 18.47 12.82
CA VAL A 604 -14.24 18.15 11.40
C VAL A 604 -15.50 17.32 11.24
N ARG A 605 -15.72 16.29 12.06
CA ARG A 605 -16.92 15.45 11.97
C ARG A 605 -18.21 16.21 12.31
N GLU A 606 -18.16 17.22 13.19
CA GLU A 606 -19.30 18.12 13.45
C GLU A 606 -19.56 19.07 12.26
N LEU A 607 -18.53 19.60 11.61
CA LEU A 607 -18.66 20.39 10.37
C LEU A 607 -19.31 19.57 9.25
N LEU A 608 -18.82 18.35 9.01
CA LEU A 608 -19.39 17.43 8.00
C LEU A 608 -20.83 17.04 8.35
N ARG A 609 -21.15 16.82 9.64
CA ARG A 609 -22.53 16.51 10.10
C ARG A 609 -23.49 17.68 9.87
N ARG A 610 -23.04 18.92 9.98
CA ARG A 610 -23.84 20.13 9.63
C ARG A 610 -24.00 20.23 8.11
N CYS A 611 -22.91 20.06 7.36
CA CYS A 611 -22.95 20.08 5.90
C CYS A 611 -23.94 19.06 5.32
N ALA A 612 -23.97 17.84 5.87
CA ALA A 612 -24.85 16.75 5.44
C ALA A 612 -26.36 17.01 5.62
N ILE A 613 -26.77 18.07 6.34
CA ILE A 613 -28.18 18.50 6.48
C ILE A 613 -28.49 19.81 5.73
N GLU A 614 -27.51 20.43 5.07
CA GLU A 614 -27.68 21.68 4.33
C GLU A 614 -27.59 21.47 2.82
N VAL A 615 -28.72 21.67 2.11
CA VAL A 615 -28.90 21.35 0.68
C VAL A 615 -27.90 22.04 -0.26
N ALA A 616 -27.31 23.16 0.16
CA ALA A 616 -26.34 23.93 -0.62
C ALA A 616 -24.87 23.67 -0.22
N CYS A 617 -24.61 22.85 0.80
CA CYS A 617 -23.27 22.63 1.31
C CYS A 617 -22.48 21.61 0.48
N VAL A 618 -21.21 21.93 0.20
CA VAL A 618 -20.25 21.04 -0.47
C VAL A 618 -19.26 20.53 0.58
N PRO A 619 -19.16 19.22 0.87
CA PRO A 619 -18.32 18.70 1.96
C PRO A 619 -16.85 19.13 1.88
N SER A 620 -16.26 19.18 0.69
CA SER A 620 -14.88 19.65 0.45
C SER A 620 -14.67 21.17 0.64
N GLN A 621 -15.73 21.93 0.94
CA GLN A 621 -15.69 23.35 1.28
C GLN A 621 -16.19 23.63 2.71
N ALA A 622 -16.60 22.59 3.44
CA ALA A 622 -17.21 22.70 4.78
C ALA A 622 -16.21 22.49 5.94
N GLY A 623 -15.07 21.87 5.66
CA GLY A 623 -13.97 21.66 6.59
C GLY A 623 -12.71 22.42 6.17
N PRO A 624 -11.65 22.44 7.01
CA PRO A 624 -10.36 23.01 6.64
C PRO A 624 -9.73 22.23 5.48
N SER A 625 -8.85 22.87 4.69
CA SER A 625 -8.22 22.24 3.52
C SER A 625 -7.36 21.04 3.88
N ARG A 626 -6.72 21.04 5.06
CA ARG A 626 -5.76 20.03 5.52
C ARG A 626 -5.88 19.78 7.02
N MET A 627 -5.53 18.57 7.46
CA MET A 627 -5.43 18.21 8.88
C MET A 627 -4.17 17.39 9.17
N VAL A 628 -3.39 17.75 10.19
CA VAL A 628 -2.27 16.90 10.66
C VAL A 628 -2.36 16.66 12.16
N LEU A 629 -2.27 15.38 12.52
CA LEU A 629 -2.52 14.85 13.85
C LEU A 629 -1.26 14.17 14.40
N ILE A 630 -0.76 14.59 15.55
CA ILE A 630 0.41 13.97 16.19
C ILE A 630 -0.05 13.12 17.37
N SER A 631 0.21 11.82 17.34
CA SER A 631 -0.13 10.86 18.39
C SER A 631 -1.60 10.91 18.88
N PRO A 632 -2.61 10.98 17.99
CA PRO A 632 -4.00 11.24 18.38
C PRO A 632 -4.70 10.04 19.04
N ALA A 633 -5.55 10.28 20.03
CA ALA A 633 -6.34 9.23 20.68
C ALA A 633 -7.64 8.94 19.91
N LEU A 634 -7.53 8.17 18.81
CA LEU A 634 -8.63 7.97 17.86
C LEU A 634 -9.65 6.87 18.24
N HIS A 635 -9.29 5.97 19.16
CA HIS A 635 -10.19 4.93 19.69
C HIS A 635 -10.10 4.89 21.23
N LEU A 636 -10.92 5.70 21.90
CA LEU A 636 -10.80 5.95 23.35
C LEU A 636 -11.04 4.70 24.23
N THR A 637 -11.88 3.79 23.75
CA THR A 637 -12.34 2.57 24.44
C THR A 637 -11.56 1.29 24.08
N LEU A 638 -10.55 1.35 23.21
CA LEU A 638 -9.77 0.16 22.84
C LEU A 638 -8.98 -0.39 24.03
N ARG A 639 -9.19 -1.66 24.38
CA ARG A 639 -8.50 -2.37 25.48
C ARG A 639 -8.21 -3.80 25.04
N GLY A 640 -7.14 -4.40 25.54
CA GLY A 640 -6.79 -5.78 25.27
C GLY A 640 -5.31 -6.07 25.57
N PRO A 641 -4.91 -7.35 25.66
CA PRO A 641 -3.55 -7.74 26.06
C PRO A 641 -2.45 -7.12 25.19
N GLU A 642 -2.71 -6.90 23.91
CA GLU A 642 -1.80 -6.27 22.95
C GLU A 642 -1.55 -4.78 23.28
N VAL A 643 -2.61 -4.01 23.56
CA VAL A 643 -2.53 -2.62 24.01
C VAL A 643 -1.88 -2.54 25.39
N ASP A 644 -2.14 -3.51 26.26
CA ASP A 644 -1.61 -3.53 27.62
C ASP A 644 -0.15 -3.97 27.72
N ALA A 645 0.35 -4.70 26.73
CA ALA A 645 1.76 -5.04 26.56
C ALA A 645 2.64 -3.87 26.08
N ILE A 646 2.07 -2.83 25.46
CA ILE A 646 2.82 -1.65 25.05
C ILE A 646 3.26 -0.85 26.28
N ASP A 647 4.58 -0.80 26.52
CA ASP A 647 5.17 -0.05 27.63
C ASP A 647 5.43 1.42 27.26
N ASP A 648 4.34 2.16 27.15
CA ASP A 648 4.31 3.60 26.86
C ASP A 648 4.88 4.42 28.04
N PRO A 649 6.01 5.14 27.85
CA PRO A 649 6.68 5.85 28.93
C PRO A 649 6.07 7.23 29.23
N ILE A 650 5.07 7.69 28.47
CA ILE A 650 4.48 9.04 28.57
C ILE A 650 3.02 8.98 29.02
N LEU A 651 2.20 8.08 28.47
CA LEU A 651 0.77 8.07 28.77
C LEU A 651 0.43 7.47 30.16
N PRO A 652 -0.43 8.14 30.96
CA PRO A 652 -0.75 7.72 32.32
C PRO A 652 -1.64 6.47 32.38
N ARG A 653 -1.30 5.54 33.28
CA ARG A 653 -2.08 4.34 33.60
C ARG A 653 -3.19 4.67 34.61
N HIS A 654 -4.33 5.16 34.14
CA HIS A 654 -5.54 5.41 34.96
C HIS A 654 -6.24 4.10 35.38
N ALA A 655 -6.81 4.05 36.59
CA ALA A 655 -7.72 2.97 36.97
C ALA A 655 -9.11 3.15 36.32
N PRO A 656 -9.95 2.08 36.24
CA PRO A 656 -11.29 2.19 35.68
C PRO A 656 -12.17 3.21 36.42
N GLY A 657 -12.57 4.28 35.73
CA GLY A 657 -13.35 5.38 36.30
C GLY A 657 -12.53 6.61 36.73
N GLU A 658 -11.20 6.55 36.64
CA GLU A 658 -10.30 7.68 36.84
C GLU A 658 -9.96 8.37 35.51
N GLY A 659 -9.60 9.65 35.58
CA GLY A 659 -9.18 10.47 34.44
C GLY A 659 -10.18 11.56 34.00
N PRO A 660 -9.84 12.31 32.94
CA PRO A 660 -10.62 13.45 32.46
C PRO A 660 -11.97 13.06 31.83
N ARG A 661 -13.06 13.62 32.35
CA ARG A 661 -14.43 13.35 31.90
C ARG A 661 -14.84 14.23 30.71
N PHE A 662 -14.02 14.25 29.66
CA PHE A 662 -14.31 14.95 28.40
C PHE A 662 -15.62 14.47 27.74
N ASN A 663 -16.01 13.21 27.98
CA ASN A 663 -17.29 12.65 27.57
C ASN A 663 -18.52 13.32 28.22
N GLY A 664 -18.36 13.99 29.37
CA GLY A 664 -19.46 14.55 30.14
C GLY A 664 -20.46 13.46 30.56
N ASP A 665 -21.74 13.65 30.19
CA ASP A 665 -22.82 12.69 30.43
C ASP A 665 -22.98 11.65 29.28
N TRP A 666 -22.18 11.73 28.21
CA TRP A 666 -22.23 10.80 27.08
C TRP A 666 -21.34 9.56 27.31
N SER A 667 -21.61 8.49 26.58
CA SER A 667 -20.76 7.29 26.60
C SER A 667 -19.37 7.58 26.02
N LEU A 668 -18.35 6.84 26.48
CA LEU A 668 -17.04 6.81 25.81
C LEU A 668 -17.08 6.08 24.45
N ASP A 669 -18.20 5.45 24.09
CA ASP A 669 -18.48 4.94 22.74
C ASP A 669 -19.46 5.82 21.95
N ASP A 670 -19.78 7.02 22.44
CA ASP A 670 -20.63 7.97 21.70
C ASP A 670 -19.85 8.55 20.49
N PRO A 671 -20.43 8.58 19.28
CA PRO A 671 -19.77 9.08 18.07
C PRO A 671 -19.38 10.56 18.12
N ARG A 672 -19.86 11.33 19.11
CA ARG A 672 -19.49 12.74 19.38
C ARG A 672 -18.32 12.89 20.36
N VAL A 673 -17.88 11.80 20.99
CA VAL A 673 -16.77 11.75 21.96
C VAL A 673 -15.59 10.95 21.41
N ASN A 674 -15.87 9.82 20.77
CA ASN A 674 -14.86 8.83 20.36
C ASN A 674 -14.70 8.86 18.83
N PRO A 675 -13.55 9.28 18.28
CA PRO A 675 -13.41 9.53 16.85
C PRO A 675 -13.80 8.37 15.95
N ILE A 676 -13.41 7.13 16.29
CA ILE A 676 -13.73 5.91 15.53
C ILE A 676 -15.21 5.50 15.60
N ALA A 677 -15.98 5.97 16.59
CA ALA A 677 -17.32 5.45 16.89
C ALA A 677 -18.42 5.94 15.93
N GLY A 678 -18.11 6.86 15.00
CA GLY A 678 -19.05 7.29 13.95
C GLY A 678 -19.40 6.17 12.97
N ASP A 679 -20.68 6.04 12.60
CA ASP A 679 -21.11 5.07 11.58
C ASP A 679 -20.49 5.35 10.21
N ASN A 680 -20.30 6.62 9.87
CA ASN A 680 -19.54 7.07 8.70
C ASN A 680 -18.37 7.97 9.12
N LEU A 681 -17.19 7.71 8.54
CA LEU A 681 -15.96 8.48 8.69
C LEU A 681 -15.42 9.03 7.34
N SER A 682 -16.17 8.89 6.24
CA SER A 682 -15.78 9.45 4.94
C SER A 682 -15.87 10.98 4.89
N GLY A 683 -15.21 11.59 3.89
CA GLY A 683 -15.25 13.03 3.67
C GLY A 683 -14.40 13.87 4.63
N LEU A 684 -13.52 13.26 5.43
CA LEU A 684 -12.44 13.98 6.11
C LEU A 684 -11.57 14.72 5.07
N PRO A 685 -11.02 15.91 5.39
CA PRO A 685 -10.02 16.54 4.53
C PRO A 685 -8.74 15.71 4.53
N PRO A 686 -7.81 15.91 3.56
CA PRO A 686 -6.51 15.26 3.55
C PRO A 686 -5.82 15.32 4.91
N THR A 687 -5.63 14.14 5.49
CA THR A 687 -5.26 13.94 6.88
C THR A 687 -3.94 13.17 6.97
N THR A 688 -3.00 13.66 7.76
CA THR A 688 -1.83 12.85 8.17
C THR A 688 -1.87 12.56 9.67
N VAL A 689 -1.69 11.30 10.04
CA VAL A 689 -1.51 10.84 11.43
C VAL A 689 -0.04 10.46 11.63
N TYR A 690 0.66 11.09 12.56
CA TYR A 690 1.95 10.63 13.06
C TYR A 690 1.74 9.82 14.33
N ILE A 691 2.34 8.63 14.47
CA ILE A 691 2.07 7.74 15.61
C ILE A 691 3.27 6.81 15.89
N GLY A 692 3.77 6.77 17.12
CA GLY A 692 4.94 5.97 17.52
C GLY A 692 4.59 4.55 17.95
N THR A 693 5.43 3.55 17.65
CA THR A 693 5.15 2.15 18.03
C THR A 693 5.31 1.85 19.53
N GLN A 694 5.89 2.77 20.32
CA GLN A 694 5.88 2.67 21.79
C GLN A 694 4.62 3.28 22.42
N GLU A 695 3.62 3.73 21.65
CA GLU A 695 2.42 4.39 22.17
C GLU A 695 1.25 3.44 22.41
N LYS A 696 0.54 3.57 23.54
CA LYS A 696 -0.73 2.83 23.74
C LYS A 696 -1.85 3.25 22.78
N LEU A 697 -1.71 4.39 22.11
CA LEU A 697 -2.66 4.87 21.09
C LEU A 697 -2.42 4.24 19.71
N TYR A 698 -1.27 3.61 19.48
CA TYR A 698 -0.90 3.08 18.17
C TYR A 698 -1.94 2.11 17.57
N PRO A 699 -2.40 1.05 18.28
CA PRO A 699 -3.43 0.18 17.74
C PRO A 699 -4.77 0.90 17.48
N GLY A 700 -5.08 1.97 18.23
CA GLY A 700 -6.28 2.77 18.04
C GLY A 700 -6.22 3.67 16.80
N ALA A 701 -5.04 4.21 16.48
CA ALA A 701 -4.81 4.96 15.24
C ALA A 701 -4.87 4.05 14.00
N ILE A 702 -4.29 2.85 14.09
CA ILE A 702 -4.38 1.83 13.04
C ILE A 702 -5.83 1.37 12.82
N ALA A 703 -6.57 1.06 13.89
CA ALA A 703 -7.99 0.70 13.78
C ALA A 703 -8.85 1.83 13.18
N PHE A 704 -8.54 3.10 13.49
CA PHE A 704 -9.22 4.24 12.88
C PHE A 704 -8.91 4.34 11.38
N ARG A 705 -7.64 4.22 10.98
CA ARG A 705 -7.22 4.15 9.56
C ARG A 705 -8.00 3.07 8.83
N ASP A 706 -8.00 1.85 9.35
CA ASP A 706 -8.61 0.70 8.70
C ASP A 706 -10.14 0.86 8.57
N LYS A 707 -10.80 1.50 9.56
CA LYS A 707 -12.21 1.83 9.45
C LYS A 707 -12.51 2.94 8.44
N VAL A 708 -11.70 3.99 8.35
CA VAL A 708 -11.87 5.04 7.32
C VAL A 708 -11.76 4.40 5.94
N LEU A 709 -10.72 3.61 5.69
CA LEU A 709 -10.45 3.03 4.37
C LEU A 709 -11.42 1.91 3.96
N ALA A 710 -12.00 1.21 4.93
CA ALA A 710 -13.11 0.28 4.67
C ALA A 710 -14.42 0.99 4.27
N GLN A 711 -14.54 2.30 4.53
CA GLN A 711 -15.71 3.12 4.18
C GLN A 711 -15.47 4.03 2.97
N ASP A 712 -14.24 4.52 2.83
CA ASP A 712 -13.78 5.39 1.75
C ASP A 712 -12.34 5.03 1.35
N PRO A 713 -12.16 4.08 0.39
CA PRO A 713 -10.84 3.68 -0.08
C PRO A 713 -10.07 4.79 -0.81
N ALA A 714 -10.72 5.91 -1.14
CA ALA A 714 -10.12 7.07 -1.79
C ALA A 714 -9.79 8.21 -0.80
N ALA A 715 -10.00 8.00 0.50
CA ALA A 715 -9.66 8.97 1.53
C ALA A 715 -8.14 9.21 1.59
N ASP A 716 -7.75 10.47 1.44
CA ASP A 716 -6.36 10.94 1.59
C ASP A 716 -5.99 10.93 3.09
N LEU A 717 -5.58 9.75 3.57
CA LEU A 717 -5.26 9.46 4.97
C LEU A 717 -3.88 8.78 5.10
N THR A 718 -2.84 9.60 5.21
CA THR A 718 -1.47 9.13 5.49
C THR A 718 -1.30 8.75 6.97
N VAL A 719 -0.60 7.66 7.27
CA VAL A 719 -0.20 7.28 8.64
C VAL A 719 1.32 7.07 8.72
N VAL A 720 2.04 8.01 9.32
CA VAL A 720 3.48 7.91 9.55
C VAL A 720 3.74 7.18 10.88
N ILE A 721 4.19 5.93 10.79
CA ILE A 721 4.52 5.08 11.93
C ILE A 721 5.96 5.34 12.36
N GLY A 722 6.15 5.99 13.50
CA GLY A 722 7.45 6.16 14.12
C GLY A 722 7.92 4.85 14.76
N ASP A 723 8.78 4.08 14.07
CA ASP A 723 9.32 2.84 14.64
C ASP A 723 10.21 3.14 15.85
N GLY A 724 9.91 2.46 16.96
CA GLY A 724 10.49 2.69 18.26
C GLY A 724 10.31 4.12 18.78
N GLN A 725 9.34 4.89 18.27
CA GLN A 725 9.11 6.27 18.70
C GLN A 725 8.04 6.40 19.79
N LEU A 726 8.08 7.53 20.50
CA LEU A 726 7.28 7.84 21.69
C LEU A 726 6.06 8.72 21.38
N HIS A 727 5.16 8.87 22.35
CA HIS A 727 4.06 9.83 22.28
C HIS A 727 4.57 11.26 22.03
N GLY A 728 4.04 11.91 21.00
CA GLY A 728 4.44 13.26 20.59
C GLY A 728 5.75 13.33 19.78
N TRP A 729 6.32 12.22 19.28
CA TRP A 729 7.66 12.21 18.66
C TRP A 729 7.87 13.16 17.48
N ALA A 730 6.81 13.55 16.77
CA ALA A 730 6.85 14.46 15.62
C ALA A 730 6.50 15.93 15.97
N LEU A 731 6.38 16.28 17.26
CA LEU A 731 6.34 17.67 17.73
C LEU A 731 7.72 18.33 17.53
N GLY A 732 7.74 19.55 16.99
CA GLY A 732 8.94 20.35 16.79
C GLY A 732 9.27 21.28 17.96
N GLY A 733 9.98 22.38 17.67
CA GLY A 733 10.46 23.32 18.68
C GLY A 733 11.67 22.77 19.45
N ILE A 734 11.50 22.51 20.75
CA ILE A 734 12.54 21.93 21.59
C ILE A 734 12.74 20.47 21.19
N VAL A 735 13.94 20.12 20.74
CA VAL A 735 14.28 18.77 20.25
C VAL A 735 14.31 17.75 21.40
N VAL A 736 13.15 17.15 21.68
CA VAL A 736 12.99 16.00 22.59
C VAL A 736 13.14 14.65 21.88
N ASN A 737 13.13 14.65 20.55
CA ASN A 737 13.23 13.47 19.69
C ASN A 737 14.08 13.80 18.45
N SER A 738 14.96 12.89 18.04
CA SER A 738 15.88 13.13 16.92
C SER A 738 15.16 13.23 15.56
N GLN A 739 14.07 12.49 15.37
CA GLN A 739 13.35 12.42 14.10
C GLN A 739 12.37 13.59 13.90
N ALA A 740 11.96 14.27 14.98
CA ALA A 740 11.09 15.45 14.90
C ALA A 740 11.54 16.48 13.85
N GLN A 741 12.83 16.83 13.84
CA GLN A 741 13.39 17.83 12.93
C GLN A 741 13.54 17.30 11.48
N ILE A 742 13.64 15.97 11.29
CA ILE A 742 13.63 15.34 9.96
C ILE A 742 12.22 15.43 9.33
N TRP A 743 11.19 15.18 10.14
CA TRP A 743 9.80 15.13 9.68
C TRP A 743 9.08 16.48 9.70
N ARG A 744 9.57 17.49 10.43
CA ARG A 744 8.93 18.82 10.52
C ARG A 744 8.61 19.47 9.15
N PRO A 745 9.51 19.43 8.13
CA PRO A 745 9.20 19.93 6.79
C PRO A 745 8.11 19.13 6.07
N ASN A 746 7.93 17.84 6.40
CA ASN A 746 6.86 17.02 5.84
C ASN A 746 5.51 17.42 6.46
N VAL A 747 5.45 17.61 7.79
CA VAL A 747 4.28 18.17 8.49
C VAL A 747 3.88 19.54 7.92
N TYR A 748 4.84 20.45 7.68
CA TYR A 748 4.54 21.76 7.10
C TYR A 748 3.96 21.68 5.67
N ARG A 749 4.44 20.77 4.82
CA ARG A 749 3.84 20.54 3.49
C ARG A 749 2.45 19.91 3.57
N GLN A 750 2.23 18.99 4.52
CA GLN A 750 0.94 18.33 4.74
C GLN A 750 -0.13 19.31 5.26
N LEU A 751 0.27 20.32 6.04
CA LEU A 751 -0.56 21.47 6.42
C LEU A 751 -0.71 22.53 5.30
N GLY A 752 -0.11 22.34 4.12
CA GLY A 752 -0.13 23.30 2.99
C GLY A 752 0.90 24.43 3.06
N LEU A 753 1.60 24.59 4.18
CA LEU A 753 2.39 25.78 4.54
C LEU A 753 3.73 25.91 3.81
N LEU A 754 4.14 24.90 3.03
CA LEU A 754 5.35 24.91 2.22
C LEU A 754 5.08 24.28 0.83
N PRO A 755 5.69 24.77 -0.26
CA PRO A 755 5.45 24.27 -1.61
C PRO A 755 5.72 22.77 -1.78
N THR A 756 4.74 22.07 -2.36
CA THR A 756 4.81 20.68 -2.81
C THR A 756 5.57 20.53 -4.14
N ASN A 757 6.80 21.04 -4.20
CA ASN A 757 7.71 20.69 -5.29
C ASN A 757 7.84 19.16 -5.36
N SER A 758 7.76 18.59 -6.56
CA SER A 758 7.74 17.13 -6.84
C SER A 758 9.03 16.37 -6.47
N ALA A 759 9.94 17.01 -5.73
CA ALA A 759 11.21 16.46 -5.30
C ALA A 759 11.23 16.21 -3.79
N ARG A 760 10.97 14.95 -3.42
CA ARG A 760 11.29 14.30 -2.14
C ARG A 760 10.54 14.83 -0.89
N TYR A 761 9.68 13.97 -0.35
CA TYR A 761 9.52 13.86 1.10
C TYR A 761 10.91 13.68 1.74
N VAL A 762 11.14 14.28 2.90
CA VAL A 762 12.47 14.27 3.54
C VAL A 762 12.65 12.96 4.31
N THR A 763 12.86 11.87 3.56
CA THR A 763 13.45 10.64 4.09
C THR A 763 14.96 10.87 4.17
N LEU A 764 15.45 11.40 5.30
CA LEU A 764 16.89 11.51 5.55
C LEU A 764 17.45 10.13 5.88
N THR A 765 17.91 9.42 4.86
CA THR A 765 18.89 8.34 5.02
C THR A 765 20.15 8.95 5.61
N VAL A 766 20.34 8.80 6.93
CA VAL A 766 21.59 9.15 7.60
C VAL A 766 22.60 8.08 7.25
N ALA A 767 23.73 8.50 6.67
CA ALA A 767 24.85 7.64 6.26
C ALA A 767 25.77 7.26 7.44
#